data_AF-A0A9L0T7N1-F1
#
_entry.id   AF-A0A9L0T7N1-F1
#
_cell.length_a   1.000
_cell.length_b   1.000
_cell.length_c   1.000
_cell.angle_alpha   90.00
_cell.angle_beta   90.00
_cell.angle_gamma   90.00
#
_symmetry.space_group_name_H-M   'P 1'
#
loop_
_entity.id
_entity.type
_entity.pdbx_description
1 polymer ?
#
loop_
_entity_poly.entity_id
_entity_poly.type
_entity_poly.pdbx_seq_one_letter_code
_entity_poly.pdbx_strand_id
1 'polypeptide(L)'
;MMSSSFSACRVGFSFVMMNIFYKSVGDSLPELSPQKYFNTLQPGKASLAYFCQANSPSPSIFLEELNEAVKPLQNYGISVAKVNCVKEETSRYCGKEKDLMKAYLFRGNVLLREFPTDTLFDVNAIVAHVLFALLFNEVKYITTLEDLQNMENALKGKADIAFSYVRAVGTPEHRAVMEAAFVYGTTYQFVLTTEIALLESIGFQNFAAFWFSFFAYTEVAEDPQQVSTVHLQLGLPLVFIVSQQATYEADRRTAEWVAWRLLGKAGVLLLMRDSLAVDIPQHTNVIFKREERVPVEFLVLHDIDLIVSHVENNMHIEEIQEGEDEDHDMEDPDIDIQDDEVAETVHRDRKRQLPLELTVELTEETFNATVMASDSIVLFYAGWQAVSMAFLQSYIDVAIKLKDTPTMLLTRVNCADWSGVCTKHNVTEFPVVKMYKEGGNPVSYAGMLGTEDLLKFIQLNRISCPVNITSVQEAEEYLSGELYQDLLSYSRGPVLGLFSPTMTTAKEDFTEAGNYLRGCVITGIYSEEDVLILSNKYAATLPALLLARHKGGKIESIPLANTHAEDIVQIIKNAFLETFPEITVENLPTYLRLQKPLLILFSDGSIIPQYKKAILTLVKEKHLDSLTPCWLNLKNTPVGRGILQAYFDTLPPLPLLVVVNLHSGGQVFAFPSDQAISEQNLLLWLKKLEAGLESHITILPAQEWKPPLPAYDFLSMMEAAASRHSARKGPEYMKETGVQESDEEQHEDKSAIRKELTETLRIKHWNRSNWFKEAEKSSRHDKEL
;
A
#
# COMPACT_ATOMS: atom_id res chain seq x y z
N MET A 1 -5.23 23.77 49.86
CA MET A 1 -4.14 23.86 48.86
C MET A 1 -4.79 24.27 47.55
N MET A 2 -4.23 25.24 46.83
CA MET A 2 -4.89 25.86 45.67
C MET A 2 -4.69 24.99 44.43
N SER A 3 -5.78 24.41 43.91
CA SER A 3 -5.80 23.89 42.54
C SER A 3 -5.82 25.06 41.57
N SER A 4 -4.73 25.30 40.85
CA SER A 4 -4.71 26.27 39.75
C SER A 4 -5.56 25.75 38.60
N SER A 5 -6.80 26.22 38.51
CA SER A 5 -7.68 25.99 37.37
C SER A 5 -7.08 26.59 36.10
N PHE A 6 -6.92 25.77 35.06
CA PHE A 6 -6.66 26.27 33.70
C PHE A 6 -7.77 27.24 33.30
N SER A 7 -7.40 28.47 32.94
CA SER A 7 -8.29 29.45 32.33
C SER A 7 -7.81 29.70 30.91
N ALA A 8 -8.37 28.96 29.95
CA ALA A 8 -8.03 29.10 28.54
C ALA A 8 -8.73 30.35 27.96
N CYS A 9 -7.99 31.43 27.74
CA CYS A 9 -8.45 32.54 26.92
C CYS A 9 -8.17 32.24 25.45
N ARG A 10 -9.22 32.23 24.62
CA ARG A 10 -9.08 32.24 23.15
C ARG A 10 -8.70 33.65 22.70
N VAL A 11 -7.54 33.80 22.08
CA VAL A 11 -7.12 35.03 21.39
C VAL A 11 -6.96 34.70 19.92
N GLY A 12 -7.71 35.41 19.07
CA GLY A 12 -7.68 35.23 17.63
C GLY A 12 -6.47 35.91 16.99
N PHE A 13 -6.03 35.35 15.87
CA PHE A 13 -4.87 35.82 15.13
C PHE A 13 -5.20 35.93 13.64
N SER A 14 -4.89 37.09 13.05
CA SER A 14 -5.17 37.38 11.64
C SER A 14 -3.91 37.20 10.81
N PHE A 15 -3.98 36.42 9.73
CA PHE A 15 -2.89 36.25 8.78
C PHE A 15 -2.89 37.42 7.79
N VAL A 16 -1.81 38.20 7.78
CA VAL A 16 -1.57 39.23 6.77
C VAL A 16 -0.51 38.72 5.80
N MET A 17 -0.92 38.41 4.56
CA MET A 17 0.03 38.19 3.46
C MET A 17 0.69 39.52 3.11
N MET A 18 1.92 39.72 3.60
CA MET A 18 2.70 40.91 3.28
C MET A 18 3.23 40.81 1.86
N ASN A 19 2.59 41.49 0.91
CA ASN A 19 3.04 41.62 -0.47
C ASN A 19 4.39 42.34 -0.57
N ILE A 20 5.49 41.59 -0.44
CA ILE A 20 6.84 42.07 -0.70
C ILE A 20 7.13 41.88 -2.19
N PHE A 21 6.87 42.91 -2.99
CA PHE A 21 7.28 42.95 -4.40
C PHE A 21 8.80 42.81 -4.54
N TYR A 22 9.27 41.67 -5.04
CA TYR A 22 10.59 41.53 -5.65
C TYR A 22 10.51 40.77 -6.98
N LYS A 23 11.40 41.11 -7.91
CA LYS A 23 11.36 40.70 -9.32
C LYS A 23 11.37 39.18 -9.50
N SER A 24 10.43 38.69 -10.31
CA SER A 24 10.46 37.35 -10.92
C SER A 24 11.78 37.11 -11.67
N VAL A 25 12.37 35.94 -11.43
CA VAL A 25 13.37 35.28 -12.27
C VAL A 25 13.15 33.77 -12.15
N GLY A 26 12.46 33.18 -13.14
CA GLY A 26 12.41 31.74 -13.42
C GLY A 26 11.64 30.86 -12.43
N ASP A 27 10.47 30.37 -12.85
CA ASP A 27 9.60 29.44 -12.12
C ASP A 27 10.13 27.97 -12.12
N SER A 28 11.44 27.78 -11.95
CA SER A 28 12.09 26.46 -11.99
C SER A 28 13.28 26.38 -11.03
N LEU A 29 13.51 25.21 -10.43
CA LEU A 29 14.61 24.93 -9.51
C LEU A 29 15.97 25.34 -10.12
N PRO A 30 16.66 26.38 -9.59
CA PRO A 30 17.86 26.91 -10.24
C PRO A 30 19.06 25.99 -10.06
N GLU A 31 19.62 25.52 -11.18
CA GLU A 31 20.86 24.75 -11.21
C GLU A 31 22.11 25.64 -11.20
N LEU A 32 23.02 25.39 -10.27
CA LEU A 32 24.21 26.20 -10.02
C LEU A 32 25.45 25.31 -9.81
N SER A 33 26.65 25.81 -10.11
CA SER A 33 27.89 25.21 -9.61
C SER A 33 28.12 25.59 -8.14
N PRO A 34 28.90 24.82 -7.35
CA PRO A 34 29.17 25.14 -5.95
C PRO A 34 29.70 26.57 -5.75
N GLN A 35 30.65 27.00 -6.59
CA GLN A 35 31.19 28.36 -6.53
C GLN A 35 30.12 29.43 -6.80
N LYS A 36 29.25 29.20 -7.80
CA LYS A 36 28.15 30.12 -8.13
C LYS A 36 27.12 30.18 -7.01
N TYR A 37 26.77 29.04 -6.41
CA TYR A 37 25.85 28.96 -5.28
C TYR A 37 26.34 29.75 -4.06
N PHE A 38 27.57 29.50 -3.57
CA PHE A 38 28.10 30.23 -2.41
C PHE A 38 28.22 31.75 -2.67
N ASN A 39 28.42 32.18 -3.92
CA ASN A 39 28.40 33.59 -4.30
C ASN A 39 26.99 34.22 -4.33
N THR A 40 25.91 33.41 -4.40
CA THR A 40 24.52 33.90 -4.32
C THR A 40 23.99 34.04 -2.89
N LEU A 41 24.67 33.47 -1.88
CA LEU A 41 24.21 33.48 -0.49
C LEU A 41 24.27 34.88 0.12
N GLN A 42 23.10 35.47 0.36
CA GLN A 42 22.98 36.78 1.00
C GLN A 42 23.10 36.66 2.54
N PRO A 43 23.82 37.56 3.23
CA PRO A 43 23.91 37.56 4.69
C PRO A 43 22.53 37.58 5.35
N GLY A 44 22.31 36.68 6.32
CA GLY A 44 21.09 36.61 7.11
C GLY A 44 19.89 35.92 6.46
N LYS A 45 19.87 35.77 5.12
CA LYS A 45 18.83 35.01 4.39
C LYS A 45 19.08 33.51 4.43
N ALA A 46 18.01 32.74 4.41
CA ALA A 46 18.05 31.28 4.37
C ALA A 46 18.12 30.75 2.93
N SER A 47 18.80 29.62 2.76
CA SER A 47 18.89 28.91 1.48
C SER A 47 18.95 27.40 1.69
N LEU A 48 18.03 26.66 1.09
CA LEU A 48 18.10 25.20 0.99
C LEU A 48 18.81 24.83 -0.30
N ALA A 49 19.86 24.00 -0.20
CA ALA A 49 20.55 23.47 -1.37
C ALA A 49 20.75 21.97 -1.30
N TYR A 50 20.46 21.32 -2.43
CA TYR A 50 20.80 19.93 -2.67
C TYR A 50 22.06 19.85 -3.52
N PHE A 51 23.08 19.12 -3.04
CA PHE A 51 24.36 18.96 -3.72
C PHE A 51 24.41 17.57 -4.35
N CYS A 52 24.33 17.50 -5.68
CA CYS A 52 24.30 16.26 -6.45
C CYS A 52 25.47 16.19 -7.44
N GLN A 53 25.97 15.00 -7.74
CA GLN A 53 26.98 14.81 -8.77
C GLN A 53 26.29 14.63 -10.13
N ALA A 54 26.85 15.17 -11.21
CA ALA A 54 26.23 15.13 -12.54
C ALA A 54 25.98 13.70 -13.11
N ASN A 55 26.53 12.67 -12.45
CA ASN A 55 26.37 11.25 -12.79
C ASN A 55 25.95 10.41 -11.56
N SER A 56 25.43 11.01 -10.49
CA SER A 56 24.88 10.26 -9.35
C SER A 56 23.36 10.10 -9.48
N PRO A 57 22.78 8.94 -9.16
CA PRO A 57 21.33 8.78 -9.06
C PRO A 57 20.81 9.63 -7.90
N SER A 58 20.38 10.85 -8.22
CA SER A 58 19.65 11.72 -7.31
C SER A 58 18.17 11.36 -7.42
N PRO A 59 17.47 11.01 -6.33
CA PRO A 59 16.12 10.48 -6.41
C PRO A 59 15.20 11.48 -7.12
N SER A 60 14.69 11.08 -8.29
CA SER A 60 13.90 11.92 -9.19
C SER A 60 12.71 12.57 -8.50
N ILE A 61 11.97 11.77 -7.71
CA ILE A 61 10.83 12.19 -6.88
C ILE A 61 11.22 13.32 -5.92
N PHE A 62 12.38 13.23 -5.25
CA PHE A 62 12.83 14.30 -4.35
C PHE A 62 13.15 15.59 -5.11
N LEU A 63 13.66 15.51 -6.34
CA LEU A 63 13.92 16.71 -7.16
C LEU A 63 12.62 17.36 -7.65
N GLU A 64 11.59 16.57 -7.97
CA GLU A 64 10.24 17.06 -8.32
C GLU A 64 9.61 17.78 -7.11
N GLU A 65 9.55 17.13 -5.95
CA GLU A 65 9.02 17.70 -4.71
C GLU A 65 9.84 18.93 -4.23
N LEU A 66 11.17 18.93 -4.46
CA LEU A 66 12.03 20.09 -4.21
C LEU A 66 11.77 21.26 -5.16
N ASN A 67 11.40 20.98 -6.42
CA ASN A 67 10.96 22.00 -7.38
C ASN A 67 9.62 22.61 -6.96
N GLU A 68 8.62 21.78 -6.61
CA GLU A 68 7.32 22.27 -6.14
C GLU A 68 7.42 23.02 -4.81
N ALA A 69 8.37 22.66 -3.94
CA ALA A 69 8.68 23.39 -2.72
C ALA A 69 9.35 24.77 -2.94
N VAL A 70 9.83 25.10 -4.14
CA VAL A 70 10.47 26.40 -4.45
C VAL A 70 9.50 27.56 -4.12
N LYS A 71 8.29 27.53 -4.66
CA LYS A 71 7.30 28.62 -4.54
C LYS A 71 6.79 28.81 -3.10
N PRO A 72 6.40 27.74 -2.36
CA PRO A 72 6.09 27.85 -0.93
C PRO A 72 7.25 28.42 -0.10
N LEU A 73 8.49 27.96 -0.30
CA LEU A 73 9.65 28.43 0.47
C LEU A 73 10.05 29.88 0.14
N GLN A 74 9.90 30.31 -1.12
CA GLN A 74 10.15 31.69 -1.53
C GLN A 74 9.24 32.70 -0.81
N ASN A 75 8.00 32.35 -0.49
CA ASN A 75 7.09 33.20 0.29
C ASN A 75 7.65 33.54 1.69
N TYR A 76 8.45 32.66 2.27
CA TYR A 76 9.14 32.87 3.55
C TYR A 76 10.53 33.51 3.39
N GLY A 77 10.89 33.96 2.18
CA GLY A 77 12.19 34.54 1.86
C GLY A 77 13.34 33.53 1.78
N ILE A 78 13.01 32.24 1.65
CA ILE A 78 13.96 31.12 1.60
C ILE A 78 14.22 30.79 0.13
N SER A 79 15.50 30.79 -0.26
CA SER A 79 15.90 30.36 -1.61
C SER A 79 16.09 28.85 -1.67
N VAL A 80 15.77 28.23 -2.79
CA VAL A 80 15.99 26.79 -3.03
C VAL A 80 16.86 26.65 -4.29
N ALA A 81 17.85 25.75 -4.27
CA ALA A 81 18.74 25.54 -5.41
C ALA A 81 19.25 24.09 -5.52
N LYS A 82 19.50 23.65 -6.76
CA LYS A 82 20.23 22.41 -7.07
C LYS A 82 21.68 22.77 -7.40
N VAL A 83 22.63 22.07 -6.80
CA VAL A 83 24.06 22.37 -6.92
C VAL A 83 24.79 21.19 -7.54
N ASN A 84 25.19 21.34 -8.80
CA ASN A 84 25.82 20.30 -9.60
C ASN A 84 27.32 20.25 -9.32
N CYS A 85 27.76 19.23 -8.58
CA CYS A 85 29.14 18.95 -8.22
C CYS A 85 29.91 18.26 -9.37
N VAL A 86 31.06 18.81 -9.76
CA VAL A 86 32.00 18.13 -10.69
C VAL A 86 32.90 17.15 -9.91
N LYS A 87 33.32 16.04 -10.52
CA LYS A 87 34.21 15.01 -9.91
C LYS A 87 35.53 15.54 -9.30
N GLU A 88 35.97 16.73 -9.69
CA GLU A 88 37.23 17.36 -9.26
C GLU A 88 37.02 18.55 -8.29
N GLU A 89 35.78 18.96 -8.00
CA GLU A 89 35.52 20.12 -7.12
C GLU A 89 35.57 19.75 -5.63
N THR A 90 36.55 20.32 -4.93
CA THR A 90 36.81 20.08 -3.49
C THR A 90 35.86 20.84 -2.55
N SER A 91 34.56 20.90 -2.85
CA SER A 91 33.57 21.40 -1.89
C SER A 91 33.31 20.33 -0.83
N ARG A 92 33.36 20.68 0.46
CA ARG A 92 33.07 19.74 1.56
C ARG A 92 31.64 19.19 1.58
N TYR A 93 30.76 19.76 0.75
CA TYR A 93 29.36 19.35 0.55
C TYR A 93 29.18 18.43 -0.66
N CYS A 94 30.17 18.37 -1.55
CA CYS A 94 30.23 17.40 -2.65
C CYS A 94 30.91 16.12 -2.12
N GLY A 95 30.15 15.31 -1.38
CA GLY A 95 30.65 14.11 -0.71
C GLY A 95 30.97 12.95 -1.67
N LYS A 96 31.68 11.93 -1.15
CA LYS A 96 31.83 10.63 -1.85
C LYS A 96 30.55 9.81 -1.67
N GLU A 97 30.36 8.79 -2.50
CA GLU A 97 29.15 7.95 -2.72
C GLU A 97 28.19 7.66 -1.53
N LYS A 98 28.64 7.70 -0.27
CA LYS A 98 27.79 7.50 0.92
C LYS A 98 27.16 8.78 1.52
N ASP A 99 27.54 9.96 1.07
CA ASP A 99 27.05 11.26 1.58
C ASP A 99 26.08 11.99 0.61
N LEU A 100 25.72 11.38 -0.53
CA LEU A 100 25.02 12.01 -1.66
C LEU A 100 23.51 12.27 -1.46
N MET A 101 22.92 11.75 -0.37
CA MET A 101 21.47 11.76 -0.13
C MET A 101 21.07 12.77 0.95
N LYS A 102 21.56 14.01 0.83
CA LYS A 102 21.30 15.09 1.80
C LYS A 102 21.06 16.44 1.16
N ALA A 103 20.04 17.14 1.65
CA ALA A 103 19.87 18.58 1.46
C ALA A 103 20.47 19.36 2.64
N TYR A 104 20.97 20.55 2.37
CA TYR A 104 21.70 21.39 3.32
C TYR A 104 21.03 22.76 3.43
N LEU A 105 20.66 23.15 4.65
CA LEU A 105 20.04 24.45 4.93
C LEU A 105 21.09 25.41 5.48
N PHE A 106 21.29 26.51 4.77
CA PHE A 106 22.23 27.58 5.08
C PHE A 106 21.52 28.87 5.52
N ARG A 107 22.24 29.71 6.27
CA ARG A 107 21.89 31.11 6.51
C ARG A 107 23.13 31.99 6.29
N GLY A 108 23.16 32.73 5.18
CA GLY A 108 24.43 33.18 4.62
C GLY A 108 25.39 31.99 4.43
N ASN A 109 26.67 32.13 4.77
CA ASN A 109 27.66 31.03 4.68
C ASN A 109 27.65 30.04 5.89
N VAL A 110 26.68 30.12 6.80
CA VAL A 110 26.59 29.22 7.96
C VAL A 110 25.62 28.08 7.67
N LEU A 111 26.07 26.83 7.79
CA LEU A 111 25.19 25.65 7.76
C LEU A 111 24.38 25.60 9.07
N LEU A 112 23.05 25.55 8.95
CA LEU A 112 22.13 25.39 10.09
C LEU A 112 21.75 23.92 10.32
N ARG A 113 21.41 23.19 9.25
CA ARG A 113 20.91 21.82 9.34
C ARG A 113 21.23 21.01 8.09
N GLU A 114 21.44 19.72 8.28
CA GLU A 114 21.46 18.70 7.23
C GLU A 114 20.15 17.91 7.30
N PHE A 115 19.52 17.66 6.16
CA PHE A 115 18.31 16.87 6.02
C PHE A 115 18.59 15.66 5.12
N PRO A 116 18.42 14.43 5.61
CA PRO A 116 18.36 13.24 4.77
C PRO A 116 17.21 13.36 3.75
N THR A 117 17.42 13.01 2.48
CA THR A 117 16.41 13.23 1.42
C THR A 117 15.13 12.41 1.62
N ASP A 118 15.21 11.26 2.30
CA ASP A 118 14.08 10.44 2.75
C ASP A 118 13.19 11.13 3.79
N THR A 119 13.70 12.12 4.53
CA THR A 119 12.88 12.96 5.44
C THR A 119 12.16 14.10 4.73
N LEU A 120 12.50 14.34 3.46
CA LEU A 120 11.98 15.42 2.62
C LEU A 120 11.12 14.84 1.47
N PHE A 121 10.25 13.89 1.82
CA PHE A 121 9.52 13.03 0.89
C PHE A 121 8.35 13.70 0.14
N ASP A 122 7.88 14.87 0.59
CA ASP A 122 6.90 15.69 -0.13
C ASP A 122 7.06 17.21 0.18
N VAL A 123 6.39 18.08 -0.57
CA VAL A 123 6.37 19.54 -0.36
C VAL A 123 6.06 19.94 1.09
N ASN A 124 5.14 19.25 1.77
CA ASN A 124 4.77 19.57 3.15
C ASN A 124 5.87 19.20 4.12
N ALA A 125 6.49 18.03 3.93
CA ALA A 125 7.66 17.62 4.67
C ALA A 125 8.81 18.60 4.46
N ILE A 126 9.06 19.04 3.22
CA ILE A 126 10.11 20.03 2.90
C ILE A 126 9.85 21.36 3.61
N VAL A 127 8.67 21.97 3.42
CA VAL A 127 8.34 23.26 4.03
C VAL A 127 8.38 23.17 5.55
N ALA A 128 7.78 22.14 6.15
CA ALA A 128 7.70 22.02 7.60
C ALA A 128 9.06 21.77 8.26
N HIS A 129 9.90 20.89 7.71
CA HIS A 129 11.24 20.64 8.26
C HIS A 129 12.17 21.86 8.13
N VAL A 130 12.10 22.58 7.00
CA VAL A 130 12.88 23.80 6.80
C VAL A 130 12.44 24.92 7.74
N LEU A 131 11.13 25.18 7.85
CA LEU A 131 10.61 26.18 8.78
C LEU A 131 10.92 25.81 10.23
N PHE A 132 10.73 24.55 10.64
CA PHE A 132 11.05 24.09 11.99
C PHE A 132 12.54 24.28 12.36
N ALA A 133 13.46 24.05 11.42
CA ALA A 133 14.88 24.29 11.62
C ALA A 133 15.24 25.79 11.69
N LEU A 134 14.51 26.67 10.99
CA LEU A 134 14.68 28.13 11.07
C LEU A 134 14.06 28.73 12.34
N LEU A 135 12.95 28.14 12.81
CA LEU A 135 12.13 28.57 13.95
C LEU A 135 12.48 27.82 15.25
N PHE A 136 13.71 27.30 15.37
CA PHE A 136 14.14 26.48 16.52
C PHE A 136 14.11 27.23 17.87
N ASN A 137 14.05 28.57 17.88
CA ASN A 137 13.89 29.35 19.12
C ASN A 137 12.42 29.58 19.47
N GLU A 138 11.60 29.75 18.45
CA GLU A 138 10.18 30.10 18.44
C GLU A 138 9.29 28.87 18.68
N VAL A 139 9.71 27.70 18.19
CA VAL A 139 9.06 26.39 18.40
C VAL A 139 9.96 25.50 19.25
N LYS A 140 9.43 25.00 20.37
CA LYS A 140 10.09 23.99 21.21
C LYS A 140 9.40 22.64 21.07
N TYR A 141 10.14 21.65 20.57
CA TYR A 141 9.68 20.27 20.53
C TYR A 141 9.97 19.58 21.87
N ILE A 142 8.96 18.92 22.44
CA ILE A 142 9.06 18.23 23.72
C ILE A 142 8.51 16.80 23.65
N THR A 143 9.06 15.94 24.51
CA THR A 143 8.69 14.51 24.57
C THR A 143 8.28 14.05 25.97
N THR A 144 8.62 14.80 27.03
CA THR A 144 8.26 14.44 28.41
C THR A 144 7.39 15.50 29.10
N LEU A 145 6.57 15.04 30.06
CA LEU A 145 5.78 15.93 30.93
C LEU A 145 6.68 16.86 31.76
N GLU A 146 7.88 16.42 32.13
CA GLU A 146 8.87 17.23 32.84
C GLU A 146 9.35 18.41 31.97
N ASP A 147 9.60 18.20 30.68
CA ASP A 147 9.93 19.28 29.74
C ASP A 147 8.81 20.33 29.66
N LEU A 148 7.55 19.88 29.57
CA LEU A 148 6.39 20.78 29.55
C LEU A 148 6.32 21.61 30.83
N GLN A 149 6.38 20.96 31.99
CA GLN A 149 6.32 21.64 33.30
C GLN A 149 7.49 22.62 33.49
N ASN A 150 8.68 22.28 33.02
CA ASN A 150 9.85 23.16 33.08
C ASN A 150 9.65 24.41 32.19
N MET A 151 9.11 24.26 30.98
CA MET A 151 8.77 25.40 30.13
C MET A 151 7.63 26.25 30.68
N GLU A 152 6.55 25.63 31.15
CA GLU A 152 5.44 26.33 31.82
C GLU A 152 5.96 27.19 32.97
N ASN A 153 6.78 26.62 33.86
CA ASN A 153 7.36 27.35 34.99
C ASN A 153 8.34 28.45 34.54
N ALA A 154 9.09 28.25 33.45
CA ALA A 154 9.99 29.26 32.90
C ALA A 154 9.26 30.46 32.28
N LEU A 155 8.11 30.21 31.63
CA LEU A 155 7.32 31.18 30.86
C LEU A 155 6.16 31.80 31.66
N LYS A 156 5.82 31.23 32.83
CA LYS A 156 4.73 31.68 33.72
C LYS A 156 4.79 33.18 33.99
N GLY A 157 3.77 33.90 33.50
CA GLY A 157 3.67 35.36 33.65
C GLY A 157 4.64 36.18 32.80
N LYS A 158 5.24 35.59 31.75
CA LYS A 158 6.14 36.25 30.80
C LYS A 158 5.67 36.16 29.35
N ALA A 159 5.14 35.00 28.94
CA ALA A 159 4.63 34.75 27.60
C ALA A 159 3.56 33.64 27.62
N ASP A 160 2.62 33.69 26.68
CA ASP A 160 1.61 32.66 26.48
C ASP A 160 2.15 31.50 25.63
N ILE A 161 1.66 30.29 25.88
CA ILE A 161 2.13 29.05 25.24
C ILE A 161 1.09 28.54 24.24
N ALA A 162 1.50 28.35 22.99
CA ALA A 162 0.72 27.69 21.95
C ALA A 162 1.16 26.22 21.83
N PHE A 163 0.48 25.34 22.58
CA PHE A 163 0.78 23.91 22.61
C PHE A 163 0.07 23.15 21.47
N SER A 164 0.81 22.31 20.75
CA SER A 164 0.36 21.58 19.55
C SER A 164 0.85 20.13 19.57
N TYR A 165 -0.02 19.19 19.20
CA TYR A 165 0.32 17.80 18.92
C TYR A 165 0.17 17.51 17.43
N VAL A 166 1.10 16.74 16.85
CA VAL A 166 1.01 16.22 15.48
C VAL A 166 1.31 14.72 15.48
N ARG A 167 0.63 13.94 14.62
CA ARG A 167 0.80 12.48 14.56
C ARG A 167 2.21 12.07 14.12
N ALA A 168 2.85 12.87 13.27
CA ALA A 168 4.25 12.72 12.87
C ALA A 168 4.84 14.07 12.44
N VAL A 169 6.17 14.15 12.36
CA VAL A 169 6.87 15.32 11.82
C VAL A 169 6.88 15.23 10.29
N GLY A 170 6.56 16.34 9.63
CA GLY A 170 6.54 16.44 8.16
C GLY A 170 5.16 16.29 7.51
N THR A 171 4.11 16.07 8.31
CA THR A 171 2.73 16.02 7.80
C THR A 171 2.17 17.43 7.48
N PRO A 172 1.04 17.56 6.76
CA PRO A 172 0.38 18.84 6.52
C PRO A 172 0.02 19.60 7.81
N GLU A 173 -0.32 18.89 8.90
CA GLU A 173 -0.58 19.50 10.20
C GLU A 173 0.70 20.07 10.82
N HIS A 174 1.83 19.36 10.72
CA HIS A 174 3.13 19.88 11.14
C HIS A 174 3.49 21.15 10.37
N ARG A 175 3.26 21.17 9.05
CA ARG A 175 3.43 22.36 8.22
C ARG A 175 2.58 23.53 8.73
N ALA A 176 1.28 23.33 8.95
CA ALA A 176 0.37 24.38 9.39
C ALA A 176 0.79 24.99 10.75
N VAL A 177 1.28 24.17 11.69
CA VAL A 177 1.83 24.68 12.97
C VAL A 177 3.11 25.51 12.73
N MET A 178 3.97 25.11 11.79
CA MET A 178 5.20 25.87 11.48
C MET A 178 4.90 27.19 10.77
N GLU A 179 3.92 27.22 9.86
CA GLU A 179 3.49 28.46 9.19
C GLU A 179 2.82 29.42 10.20
N ALA A 180 2.03 28.92 11.15
CA ALA A 180 1.52 29.72 12.26
C ALA A 180 2.63 30.24 13.18
N ALA A 181 3.62 29.40 13.52
CA ALA A 181 4.77 29.80 14.33
C ALA A 181 5.66 30.84 13.64
N PHE A 182 5.77 30.80 12.30
CA PHE A 182 6.49 31.82 11.52
C PHE A 182 5.87 33.21 11.69
N VAL A 183 4.53 33.30 11.74
CA VAL A 183 3.81 34.58 11.86
C VAL A 183 3.67 35.03 13.31
N TYR A 184 3.48 34.12 14.26
CA TYR A 184 3.11 34.45 15.65
C TYR A 184 4.15 34.09 16.71
N GLY A 185 5.29 33.50 16.33
CA GLY A 185 6.36 33.08 17.25
C GLY A 185 7.05 34.20 18.04
N THR A 186 6.83 35.46 17.67
CA THR A 186 7.24 36.64 18.46
C THR A 186 6.30 36.96 19.62
N THR A 187 5.09 36.39 19.60
CA THR A 187 3.97 36.78 20.47
C THR A 187 3.58 35.63 21.41
N TYR A 188 3.69 34.38 20.93
CA TYR A 188 3.43 33.16 21.70
C TYR A 188 4.63 32.22 21.56
N GLN A 189 4.99 31.52 22.64
CA GLN A 189 5.94 30.42 22.54
C GLN A 189 5.20 29.20 21.97
N PHE A 190 5.59 28.75 20.79
CA PHE A 190 5.05 27.52 20.23
C PHE A 190 5.72 26.30 20.85
N VAL A 191 4.91 25.30 21.16
CA VAL A 191 5.36 24.02 21.72
C VAL A 191 4.74 22.90 20.88
N LEU A 192 5.60 21.99 20.40
CA LEU A 192 5.22 20.87 19.55
C LEU A 192 5.51 19.55 20.25
N THR A 193 4.65 18.55 20.08
CA THR A 193 4.94 17.18 20.48
C THR A 193 4.34 16.16 19.51
N THR A 194 4.91 14.96 19.48
CA THR A 194 4.36 13.77 18.81
C THR A 194 3.97 12.67 19.82
N GLU A 195 4.19 12.90 21.12
CA GLU A 195 4.05 11.86 22.14
C GLU A 195 2.62 11.81 22.68
N ILE A 196 1.86 10.77 22.30
CA ILE A 196 0.48 10.60 22.75
C ILE A 196 0.37 10.40 24.28
N ALA A 197 1.35 9.74 24.89
CA ALA A 197 1.43 9.54 26.35
C ALA A 197 1.57 10.88 27.11
N LEU A 198 2.13 11.92 26.48
CA LEU A 198 2.22 13.25 27.07
C LEU A 198 0.83 13.91 27.13
N LEU A 199 0.00 13.75 26.10
CA LEU A 199 -1.40 14.22 26.11
C LEU A 199 -2.24 13.52 27.19
N GLU A 200 -2.11 12.20 27.31
CA GLU A 200 -2.79 11.40 28.35
C GLU A 200 -2.44 11.90 29.75
N SER A 201 -1.17 12.21 29.99
CA SER A 201 -0.67 12.69 31.28
C SER A 201 -1.20 14.08 31.70
N ILE A 202 -1.69 14.88 30.75
CA ILE A 202 -2.29 16.20 30.98
C ILE A 202 -3.83 16.07 31.20
N GLY A 203 -4.40 14.87 31.02
CA GLY A 203 -5.80 14.58 31.31
C GLY A 203 -6.75 14.70 30.11
N PHE A 204 -6.24 14.68 28.88
CA PHE A 204 -7.07 14.67 27.67
C PHE A 204 -7.56 13.24 27.35
N GLN A 205 -8.87 13.00 27.41
CA GLN A 205 -9.48 11.66 27.27
C GLN A 205 -10.31 11.42 25.99
N ASN A 206 -10.41 12.39 25.07
CA ASN A 206 -11.18 12.26 23.83
C ASN A 206 -10.34 12.58 22.59
N PHE A 207 -9.79 11.56 21.95
CA PHE A 207 -8.83 11.69 20.83
C PHE A 207 -9.43 12.11 19.48
N ALA A 208 -10.77 12.18 19.36
CA ALA A 208 -11.44 12.76 18.19
C ALA A 208 -11.57 14.29 18.25
N ALA A 209 -11.28 14.91 19.40
CA ALA A 209 -11.65 16.31 19.71
C ALA A 209 -10.44 17.25 19.92
N PHE A 210 -9.39 17.10 19.12
CA PHE A 210 -8.36 18.14 18.97
C PHE A 210 -7.94 18.39 17.51
N TRP A 211 -8.92 18.29 16.60
CA TRP A 211 -8.88 19.05 15.36
C TRP A 211 -8.91 20.54 15.72
N PHE A 212 -8.11 21.36 15.03
CA PHE A 212 -7.92 22.79 15.24
C PHE A 212 -9.12 23.50 15.92
N SER A 213 -8.93 24.02 17.13
CA SER A 213 -9.89 24.93 17.76
C SER A 213 -9.78 26.36 17.16
N PHE A 214 -9.76 26.43 15.82
CA PHE A 214 -9.76 27.62 14.99
C PHE A 214 -10.82 27.45 13.90
N PHE A 215 -11.57 28.53 13.62
CA PHE A 215 -12.83 28.53 12.88
C PHE A 215 -14.05 27.93 13.62
N ALA A 216 -14.26 28.42 14.85
CA ALA A 216 -15.63 28.82 15.19
C ALA A 216 -15.99 30.07 14.35
N TYR A 217 -17.24 30.17 13.93
CA TYR A 217 -17.85 31.32 13.24
C TYR A 217 -17.46 32.67 13.89
N THR A 218 -17.35 33.74 13.09
CA THR A 218 -17.09 35.09 13.63
C THR A 218 -18.39 35.87 13.77
N GLU A 219 -18.61 36.47 14.94
CA GLU A 219 -19.73 37.39 15.21
C GLU A 219 -19.39 38.77 14.66
N VAL A 220 -20.30 39.35 13.85
CA VAL A 220 -20.08 40.63 13.18
C VAL A 220 -21.30 41.54 13.34
N ALA A 221 -21.04 42.82 13.60
CA ALA A 221 -22.02 43.90 13.77
C ALA A 221 -21.83 45.03 12.75
N GLU A 222 -21.22 44.73 11.61
CA GLU A 222 -20.95 45.63 10.50
C GLU A 222 -21.78 45.27 9.26
N ASP A 223 -21.98 46.22 8.34
CA ASP A 223 -22.72 46.03 7.08
C ASP A 223 -22.11 44.87 6.26
N PRO A 224 -22.86 43.80 5.94
CA PRO A 224 -22.36 42.66 5.16
C PRO A 224 -21.72 43.05 3.83
N GLN A 225 -22.13 44.17 3.22
CA GLN A 225 -21.51 44.67 2.00
C GLN A 225 -20.07 45.17 2.24
N GLN A 226 -19.79 45.72 3.42
CA GLN A 226 -18.51 46.31 3.83
C GLN A 226 -17.58 45.29 4.50
N VAL A 227 -18.12 44.20 5.06
CA VAL A 227 -17.33 43.13 5.68
C VAL A 227 -16.39 42.47 4.66
N SER A 228 -15.09 42.61 4.90
CA SER A 228 -14.02 41.89 4.21
C SER A 228 -13.35 40.94 5.21
N THR A 229 -13.16 39.68 4.82
CA THR A 229 -12.51 38.66 5.66
C THR A 229 -11.49 37.87 4.84
N VAL A 230 -10.60 37.15 5.54
CA VAL A 230 -9.55 36.33 4.93
C VAL A 230 -10.09 35.37 3.86
N HIS A 231 -11.31 34.84 4.03
CA HIS A 231 -11.93 33.95 3.05
C HIS A 231 -12.15 34.63 1.69
N LEU A 232 -12.68 35.86 1.64
CA LEU A 232 -12.84 36.62 0.37
C LEU A 232 -11.50 36.92 -0.29
N GLN A 233 -10.46 37.17 0.51
CA GLN A 233 -9.10 37.44 0.01
C GLN A 233 -8.42 36.19 -0.55
N LEU A 234 -8.91 35.00 -0.18
CA LEU A 234 -8.52 33.70 -0.73
C LEU A 234 -9.43 33.24 -1.89
N GLY A 235 -10.38 34.07 -2.34
CA GLY A 235 -11.34 33.71 -3.40
C GLY A 235 -12.50 32.84 -2.93
N LEU A 236 -12.68 32.64 -1.61
CA LEU A 236 -13.76 31.86 -1.03
C LEU A 236 -14.94 32.78 -0.63
N PRO A 237 -16.20 32.41 -0.91
CA PRO A 237 -17.36 33.24 -0.60
C PRO A 237 -17.66 33.28 0.91
N LEU A 238 -18.48 34.25 1.34
CA LEU A 238 -19.01 34.35 2.71
C LEU A 238 -20.48 33.96 2.80
N VAL A 239 -20.82 33.30 3.89
CA VAL A 239 -22.18 32.98 4.32
C VAL A 239 -22.42 33.63 5.68
N PHE A 240 -23.34 34.59 5.75
CA PHE A 240 -23.78 35.19 7.00
C PHE A 240 -25.10 34.55 7.43
N ILE A 241 -25.13 33.94 8.62
CA ILE A 241 -26.37 33.50 9.27
C ILE A 241 -26.95 34.71 10.03
N VAL A 242 -28.15 35.13 9.68
CA VAL A 242 -28.80 36.31 10.27
C VAL A 242 -29.54 35.89 11.54
N SER A 243 -29.09 36.39 12.68
CA SER A 243 -29.63 36.07 14.00
C SER A 243 -30.35 37.24 14.66
N GLN A 244 -31.28 36.92 15.56
CA GLN A 244 -32.02 37.86 16.41
C GLN A 244 -31.79 37.51 17.88
N GLN A 245 -31.91 38.50 18.77
CA GLN A 245 -31.68 38.30 20.21
C GLN A 245 -32.55 37.18 20.83
N ALA A 246 -33.71 36.90 20.24
CA ALA A 246 -34.62 35.84 20.68
C ALA A 246 -34.27 34.43 20.17
N THR A 247 -33.51 34.30 19.06
CA THR A 247 -33.16 33.03 18.41
C THR A 247 -31.67 32.69 18.49
N TYR A 248 -30.87 33.58 19.07
CA TYR A 248 -29.41 33.52 19.18
C TYR A 248 -28.80 32.12 19.38
N GLU A 249 -29.19 31.38 20.43
CA GLU A 249 -28.61 30.06 20.71
C GLU A 249 -28.96 28.98 19.67
N ALA A 250 -30.03 29.16 18.89
CA ALA A 250 -30.37 28.27 17.79
C ALA A 250 -29.55 28.66 16.54
N ASP A 251 -29.55 29.94 16.18
CA ASP A 251 -28.83 30.46 15.01
C ASP A 251 -27.32 30.26 15.13
N ARG A 252 -26.77 30.43 16.34
CA ARG A 252 -25.36 30.16 16.67
C ARG A 252 -25.00 28.70 16.43
N ARG A 253 -25.85 27.77 16.84
CA ARG A 253 -25.68 26.33 16.55
C ARG A 253 -25.78 26.07 15.05
N THR A 254 -26.73 26.67 14.35
CA THR A 254 -26.82 26.55 12.89
C THR A 254 -25.54 27.07 12.21
N ALA A 255 -25.00 28.21 12.64
CA ALA A 255 -23.73 28.74 12.13
C ALA A 255 -22.53 27.85 12.44
N GLU A 256 -22.44 27.26 13.64
CA GLU A 256 -21.44 26.24 13.98
C GLU A 256 -21.52 25.04 13.01
N TRP A 257 -22.71 24.46 12.80
CA TRP A 257 -22.89 23.29 11.93
C TRP A 257 -22.66 23.60 10.44
N VAL A 258 -23.05 24.78 9.96
CA VAL A 258 -22.78 25.25 8.59
C VAL A 258 -21.27 25.46 8.40
N ALA A 259 -20.57 26.05 9.37
CA ALA A 259 -19.11 26.23 9.33
C ALA A 259 -18.37 24.88 9.27
N TRP A 260 -18.82 23.88 10.03
CA TRP A 260 -18.26 22.52 9.96
C TRP A 260 -18.40 21.87 8.58
N ARG A 261 -19.54 22.03 7.90
CA ARG A 261 -19.77 21.41 6.58
C ARG A 261 -19.14 22.19 5.41
N LEU A 262 -18.80 23.47 5.61
CA LEU A 262 -18.17 24.35 4.63
C LEU A 262 -16.70 24.65 4.93
N LEU A 263 -16.06 23.87 5.81
CA LEU A 263 -14.66 24.03 6.19
C LEU A 263 -13.76 24.01 4.94
N GLY A 264 -12.98 25.07 4.74
CA GLY A 264 -12.11 25.25 3.56
C GLY A 264 -12.84 25.62 2.26
N LYS A 265 -14.18 25.69 2.23
CA LYS A 265 -14.99 26.05 1.06
C LYS A 265 -15.60 27.45 1.14
N ALA A 266 -16.00 27.91 2.33
CA ALA A 266 -16.57 29.24 2.53
C ALA A 266 -16.34 29.77 3.95
N GLY A 267 -16.34 31.10 4.11
CA GLY A 267 -16.30 31.75 5.43
C GLY A 267 -17.69 31.91 6.03
N VAL A 268 -17.92 31.39 7.24
CA VAL A 268 -19.24 31.45 7.90
C VAL A 268 -19.22 32.45 9.06
N LEU A 269 -20.19 33.37 9.07
CA LEU A 269 -20.31 34.46 10.04
C LEU A 269 -21.71 34.49 10.66
N LEU A 270 -21.80 34.99 11.90
CA LEU A 270 -23.07 35.23 12.59
C LEU A 270 -23.33 36.74 12.63
N LEU A 271 -24.47 37.17 12.09
CA LEU A 271 -24.82 38.58 11.92
C LEU A 271 -26.03 38.94 12.80
N MET A 272 -25.82 39.81 13.78
CA MET A 272 -26.89 40.24 14.69
C MET A 272 -27.77 41.32 14.05
N ARG A 273 -28.98 40.96 13.64
CA ARG A 273 -29.96 41.88 13.03
C ARG A 273 -30.24 43.10 13.90
N ASP A 274 -30.32 42.91 15.21
CA ASP A 274 -30.65 43.95 16.18
C ASP A 274 -29.51 44.96 16.44
N SER A 275 -28.32 44.73 15.87
CA SER A 275 -27.11 45.55 16.07
C SER A 275 -26.81 46.53 14.94
N LEU A 276 -27.55 46.47 13.82
CA LEU A 276 -27.22 47.17 12.57
C LEU A 276 -28.16 48.34 12.26
N ALA A 277 -27.58 49.41 11.72
CA ALA A 277 -28.32 50.54 11.13
C ALA A 277 -28.61 50.33 9.62
N VAL A 278 -28.78 49.07 9.19
CA VAL A 278 -28.95 48.66 7.78
C VAL A 278 -30.24 47.86 7.64
N ASP A 279 -31.02 48.17 6.60
CA ASP A 279 -32.38 47.65 6.41
C ASP A 279 -32.36 46.24 5.77
N ILE A 280 -32.04 45.22 6.57
CA ILE A 280 -32.06 43.80 6.14
C ILE A 280 -33.52 43.35 5.91
N PRO A 281 -33.87 42.76 4.76
CA PRO A 281 -35.24 42.32 4.48
C PRO A 281 -35.79 41.38 5.56
N GLN A 282 -37.06 41.59 5.94
CA GLN A 282 -37.64 40.97 7.14
C GLN A 282 -37.57 39.43 7.17
N HIS A 283 -37.57 38.77 6.01
CA HIS A 283 -37.58 37.30 5.90
C HIS A 283 -36.19 36.67 5.63
N THR A 284 -35.13 37.45 5.43
CA THR A 284 -33.79 36.93 5.15
C THR A 284 -33.17 36.28 6.39
N ASN A 285 -32.79 35.00 6.27
CA ASN A 285 -32.05 34.27 7.31
C ASN A 285 -30.60 33.95 6.91
N VAL A 286 -30.26 34.03 5.62
CA VAL A 286 -28.90 33.84 5.11
C VAL A 286 -28.55 34.97 4.14
N ILE A 287 -27.36 35.54 4.26
CA ILE A 287 -26.80 36.48 3.27
C ILE A 287 -25.55 35.84 2.67
N PHE A 288 -25.42 35.86 1.35
CA PHE A 288 -24.29 35.29 0.62
C PHE A 288 -23.48 36.39 -0.07
N LYS A 289 -22.15 36.33 0.03
CA LYS A 289 -21.24 37.29 -0.61
C LYS A 289 -20.17 36.53 -1.39
N ARG A 290 -20.25 36.57 -2.72
CA ARG A 290 -19.31 35.89 -3.62
C ARG A 290 -17.93 36.53 -3.60
N GLU A 291 -17.88 37.85 -3.80
CA GLU A 291 -16.65 38.62 -3.99
C GLU A 291 -16.75 40.01 -3.34
N GLU A 292 -15.62 40.69 -3.18
CA GLU A 292 -15.53 42.00 -2.51
C GLU A 292 -16.22 43.15 -3.26
N ARG A 293 -16.38 43.03 -4.60
CA ARG A 293 -16.98 44.06 -5.47
C ARG A 293 -18.39 43.72 -5.95
N VAL A 294 -18.94 42.57 -5.56
CA VAL A 294 -20.27 42.10 -5.98
C VAL A 294 -21.30 42.45 -4.89
N PRO A 295 -22.54 42.87 -5.23
CA PRO A 295 -23.60 43.07 -4.24
C PRO A 295 -23.90 41.78 -3.46
N VAL A 296 -24.19 41.89 -2.17
CA VAL A 296 -24.58 40.73 -1.35
C VAL A 296 -25.97 40.21 -1.74
N GLU A 297 -26.12 38.88 -1.77
CA GLU A 297 -27.36 38.18 -2.09
C GLU A 297 -28.13 37.87 -0.79
N PHE A 298 -29.40 38.27 -0.70
CA PHE A 298 -30.25 38.04 0.47
C PHE A 298 -31.14 36.81 0.23
N LEU A 299 -30.94 35.74 0.99
CA LEU A 299 -31.53 34.42 0.77
C LEU A 299 -32.45 33.97 1.92
N VAL A 300 -33.37 33.05 1.61
CA VAL A 300 -34.28 32.41 2.59
C VAL A 300 -34.13 30.89 2.50
N LEU A 301 -33.15 30.32 3.20
CA LEU A 301 -32.77 28.91 3.10
C LEU A 301 -33.25 28.16 4.35
N HIS A 302 -34.07 27.13 4.13
CA HIS A 302 -34.89 26.55 5.21
C HIS A 302 -34.18 25.42 5.98
N ASP A 303 -33.00 24.98 5.50
CA ASP A 303 -32.21 23.91 6.08
C ASP A 303 -30.72 24.06 5.71
N ILE A 304 -29.83 23.43 6.48
CA ILE A 304 -28.37 23.45 6.35
C ILE A 304 -27.93 22.88 4.99
N ASP A 305 -28.55 21.80 4.52
CA ASP A 305 -28.21 21.18 3.23
C ASP A 305 -28.44 22.14 2.03
N LEU A 306 -29.45 23.01 2.12
CA LEU A 306 -29.69 24.04 1.11
C LEU A 306 -28.63 25.15 1.13
N ILE A 307 -28.07 25.46 2.30
CA ILE A 307 -26.95 26.41 2.44
C ILE A 307 -25.70 25.81 1.82
N VAL A 308 -25.38 24.55 2.14
CA VAL A 308 -24.20 23.85 1.60
C VAL A 308 -24.29 23.72 0.08
N SER A 309 -25.41 23.21 -0.44
CA SER A 309 -25.62 23.04 -1.88
C SER A 309 -25.58 24.37 -2.65
N HIS A 310 -26.06 25.46 -2.06
CA HIS A 310 -25.97 26.78 -2.69
C HIS A 310 -24.53 27.30 -2.81
N VAL A 311 -23.66 26.99 -1.85
CA VAL A 311 -22.23 27.33 -1.93
C VAL A 311 -21.53 26.47 -2.98
N GLU A 312 -21.72 25.15 -2.94
CA GLU A 312 -21.05 24.21 -3.84
C GLU A 312 -21.44 24.43 -5.32
N ASN A 313 -22.72 24.65 -5.62
CA ASN A 313 -23.18 24.95 -6.97
C ASN A 313 -22.66 26.29 -7.52
N ASN A 314 -22.25 27.23 -6.66
CA ASN A 314 -21.69 28.52 -7.07
C ASN A 314 -20.16 28.53 -7.18
N MET A 315 -19.47 27.41 -6.90
CA MET A 315 -18.02 27.29 -7.05
C MET A 315 -17.56 26.81 -8.45
N HIS A 316 -18.46 26.40 -9.33
CA HIS A 316 -18.13 25.89 -10.67
C HIS A 316 -18.07 26.98 -11.76
N ILE A 317 -17.04 27.83 -11.70
CA ILE A 317 -16.42 28.56 -12.83
C ILE A 317 -14.94 28.73 -12.43
N GLU A 318 -13.92 28.28 -13.18
CA GLU A 318 -13.84 27.62 -14.49
C GLU A 318 -12.96 26.35 -14.38
N GLU A 319 -13.35 25.24 -15.02
CA GLU A 319 -12.40 24.18 -15.37
C GLU A 319 -11.67 24.59 -16.66
N ILE A 320 -10.35 24.76 -16.59
CA ILE A 320 -9.54 24.88 -17.80
C ILE A 320 -9.66 23.54 -18.53
N GLN A 321 -10.18 23.59 -19.75
CA GLN A 321 -10.05 22.50 -20.70
C GLN A 321 -8.55 22.33 -20.99
N GLU A 322 -7.91 21.37 -20.32
CA GLU A 322 -6.63 20.84 -20.79
C GLU A 322 -6.89 20.23 -22.16
N GLY A 323 -6.34 20.87 -23.19
CA GLY A 323 -6.58 20.51 -24.57
C GLY A 323 -6.02 19.13 -24.88
N GLU A 324 -6.82 18.34 -25.60
CA GLU A 324 -6.32 17.23 -26.41
C GLU A 324 -5.44 17.79 -27.54
N ASP A 325 -4.18 18.13 -27.25
CA ASP A 325 -3.19 18.54 -28.26
C ASP A 325 -1.98 17.60 -28.24
N GLU A 326 -2.08 16.61 -29.14
CA GLU A 326 -1.02 16.00 -29.96
C GLU A 326 0.21 15.33 -29.30
N ASP A 327 0.30 14.03 -29.59
CA ASP A 327 1.48 13.15 -29.51
C ASP A 327 2.83 13.88 -29.66
N HIS A 328 3.50 14.16 -28.54
CA HIS A 328 4.90 14.50 -28.53
C HIS A 328 5.70 13.35 -27.90
N ASP A 329 6.33 12.54 -28.76
CA ASP A 329 7.35 11.57 -28.40
C ASP A 329 8.52 12.27 -27.67
N MET A 330 8.39 12.42 -26.36
CA MET A 330 9.49 12.72 -25.45
C MET A 330 9.93 11.39 -24.87
N GLU A 331 11.09 10.90 -25.32
CA GLU A 331 11.74 9.72 -24.74
C GLU A 331 11.90 9.94 -23.23
N ASP A 332 11.15 9.17 -22.44
CA ASP A 332 11.13 9.23 -20.98
C ASP A 332 12.55 8.92 -20.46
N PRO A 333 13.20 9.85 -19.73
CA PRO A 333 14.58 9.67 -19.30
C PRO A 333 14.66 8.67 -18.14
N ASP A 334 14.67 7.38 -18.49
CA ASP A 334 15.07 6.20 -17.71
C ASP A 334 14.94 6.40 -16.18
N ILE A 335 13.69 6.32 -15.70
CA ILE A 335 13.33 6.51 -14.30
C ILE A 335 14.19 5.59 -13.43
N ASP A 336 14.92 6.18 -12.45
CA ASP A 336 15.70 5.43 -11.46
C ASP A 336 14.84 4.31 -10.86
N ILE A 337 15.22 3.08 -11.21
CA ILE A 337 14.37 1.89 -11.11
C ILE A 337 13.91 1.70 -9.66
N GLN A 338 12.60 1.84 -9.42
CA GLN A 338 12.00 1.07 -8.34
C GLN A 338 12.08 -0.40 -8.78
N ASP A 339 12.89 -1.20 -8.08
CA ASP A 339 13.10 -2.64 -8.38
C ASP A 339 11.80 -3.48 -8.35
N ASP A 340 10.69 -2.87 -7.95
CA ASP A 340 9.33 -3.41 -7.94
C ASP A 340 8.43 -2.59 -8.89
N GLU A 341 8.15 -3.14 -10.08
CA GLU A 341 7.20 -2.59 -11.07
C GLU A 341 5.81 -2.30 -10.45
N VAL A 342 5.41 -3.08 -9.43
CA VAL A 342 4.13 -2.87 -8.74
C VAL A 342 4.17 -1.60 -7.89
N ALA A 343 5.31 -1.27 -7.28
CA ALA A 343 5.48 -0.05 -6.49
C ALA A 343 5.48 1.20 -7.38
N GLU A 344 6.15 1.17 -8.54
CA GLU A 344 6.12 2.25 -9.54
C GLU A 344 4.68 2.52 -10.00
N THR A 345 4.00 1.46 -10.47
CA THR A 345 2.63 1.59 -11.02
C THR A 345 1.65 2.07 -9.96
N VAL A 346 1.76 1.59 -8.71
CA VAL A 346 0.93 2.08 -7.59
C VAL A 346 1.24 3.53 -7.26
N HIS A 347 2.50 3.96 -7.30
CA HIS A 347 2.85 5.35 -7.01
C HIS A 347 2.30 6.29 -8.10
N ARG A 348 2.47 5.94 -9.38
CA ARG A 348 1.92 6.68 -10.52
C ARG A 348 0.40 6.79 -10.42
N ASP A 349 -0.27 5.68 -10.16
CA ASP A 349 -1.74 5.61 -10.15
C ASP A 349 -2.36 6.11 -8.82
N ARG A 350 -1.55 6.46 -7.80
CA ARG A 350 -1.99 6.99 -6.48
C ARG A 350 -2.84 8.26 -6.56
N LYS A 351 -2.70 9.06 -7.63
CA LYS A 351 -3.50 10.27 -7.88
C LYS A 351 -4.94 9.94 -8.35
N ARG A 352 -5.24 8.70 -8.77
CA ARG A 352 -6.59 8.29 -9.18
C ARG A 352 -7.49 8.13 -7.96
N GLN A 353 -8.63 8.83 -7.96
CA GLN A 353 -9.65 8.61 -6.95
C GLN A 353 -10.30 7.23 -7.15
N LEU A 354 -10.37 6.46 -6.07
CA LEU A 354 -11.06 5.17 -6.04
C LEU A 354 -12.43 5.33 -5.36
N PRO A 355 -13.52 4.75 -5.88
CA PRO A 355 -14.86 4.83 -5.29
C PRO A 355 -14.96 3.92 -4.05
N LEU A 356 -14.29 4.34 -2.98
CA LEU A 356 -14.18 3.61 -1.72
C LEU A 356 -15.53 3.43 -1.01
N GLU A 357 -16.53 4.26 -1.32
CA GLU A 357 -17.91 4.19 -0.81
C GLU A 357 -18.64 2.89 -1.20
N LEU A 358 -18.13 2.14 -2.19
CA LEU A 358 -18.61 0.79 -2.53
C LEU A 358 -18.15 -0.28 -1.53
N THR A 359 -17.33 0.08 -0.54
CA THR A 359 -16.80 -0.81 0.51
C THR A 359 -16.99 -0.21 1.89
N VAL A 360 -17.27 -1.04 2.90
CA VAL A 360 -17.40 -0.56 4.29
C VAL A 360 -16.04 -0.64 5.00
N GLU A 361 -15.59 0.47 5.57
CA GLU A 361 -14.42 0.50 6.44
C GLU A 361 -14.76 0.01 7.85
N LEU A 362 -13.96 -0.95 8.35
CA LEU A 362 -14.14 -1.53 9.68
C LEU A 362 -13.02 -1.09 10.61
N THR A 363 -13.42 -0.76 11.85
CA THR A 363 -12.55 -0.41 12.97
C THR A 363 -12.54 -1.53 13.99
N GLU A 364 -11.71 -1.44 15.04
CA GLU A 364 -11.71 -2.44 16.12
C GLU A 364 -13.08 -2.57 16.82
N GLU A 365 -13.87 -1.50 16.87
CA GLU A 365 -15.21 -1.50 17.47
C GLU A 365 -16.28 -2.11 16.54
N THR A 366 -16.25 -1.79 15.24
CA THR A 366 -17.30 -2.23 14.31
C THR A 366 -17.07 -3.64 13.78
N PHE A 367 -15.81 -4.09 13.69
CA PHE A 367 -15.43 -5.35 13.04
C PHE A 367 -16.28 -6.55 13.48
N ASN A 368 -16.30 -6.84 14.80
CA ASN A 368 -16.96 -8.03 15.31
C ASN A 368 -18.50 -7.96 15.15
N ALA A 369 -19.08 -6.76 15.27
CA ALA A 369 -20.51 -6.56 15.05
C ALA A 369 -20.88 -6.83 13.58
N THR A 370 -20.09 -6.35 12.62
CA THR A 370 -20.34 -6.56 11.19
C THR A 370 -20.20 -8.02 10.77
N VAL A 371 -19.08 -8.69 11.08
CA VAL A 371 -18.85 -10.07 10.62
C VAL A 371 -19.78 -11.10 11.28
N MET A 372 -20.37 -10.78 12.43
CA MET A 372 -21.38 -11.61 13.09
C MET A 372 -22.80 -11.34 12.61
N ALA A 373 -23.09 -10.16 12.06
CA ALA A 373 -24.42 -9.76 11.62
C ALA A 373 -24.67 -9.99 10.12
N SER A 374 -23.63 -10.19 9.31
CA SER A 374 -23.76 -10.39 7.85
C SER A 374 -22.59 -11.15 7.26
N ASP A 375 -22.89 -12.03 6.30
CA ASP A 375 -21.91 -12.66 5.40
C ASP A 375 -21.04 -11.57 4.74
N SER A 376 -19.76 -11.54 5.10
CA SER A 376 -18.85 -10.42 4.81
C SER A 376 -17.53 -10.90 4.21
N ILE A 377 -17.01 -10.16 3.24
CA ILE A 377 -15.64 -10.30 2.74
C ILE A 377 -14.83 -9.16 3.34
N VAL A 378 -13.71 -9.49 3.98
CA VAL A 378 -12.81 -8.50 4.59
C VAL A 378 -11.48 -8.50 3.85
N LEU A 379 -11.11 -7.34 3.32
CA LEU A 379 -9.75 -7.04 2.89
C LEU A 379 -8.96 -6.45 4.08
N PHE A 380 -7.97 -7.20 4.58
CA PHE A 380 -6.96 -6.71 5.50
C PHE A 380 -5.77 -6.18 4.69
N TYR A 381 -5.50 -4.87 4.79
CA TYR A 381 -4.49 -4.20 3.96
C TYR A 381 -3.71 -3.18 4.79
N ALA A 382 -2.60 -2.67 4.25
CA ALA A 382 -1.84 -1.57 4.83
C ALA A 382 -1.71 -0.44 3.81
N GLY A 383 -2.19 0.77 4.16
CA GLY A 383 -2.23 1.92 3.23
C GLY A 383 -0.86 2.43 2.72
N TRP A 384 0.25 1.96 3.32
CA TRP A 384 1.62 2.28 2.92
C TRP A 384 2.29 1.18 2.06
N GLN A 385 1.66 0.01 1.88
CA GLN A 385 2.26 -1.10 1.15
C GLN A 385 1.74 -1.13 -0.30
N ALA A 386 2.65 -1.13 -1.28
CA ALA A 386 2.31 -1.10 -2.70
C ALA A 386 1.31 -2.20 -3.11
N VAL A 387 1.62 -3.48 -2.82
CA VAL A 387 0.77 -4.63 -3.17
C VAL A 387 -0.64 -4.52 -2.58
N SER A 388 -0.78 -4.00 -1.35
CA SER A 388 -2.09 -3.71 -0.74
C SER A 388 -2.89 -2.68 -1.53
N MET A 389 -2.24 -1.60 -1.97
CA MET A 389 -2.88 -0.51 -2.72
C MET A 389 -3.19 -0.89 -4.17
N ALA A 390 -2.33 -1.68 -4.83
CA ALA A 390 -2.62 -2.29 -6.13
C ALA A 390 -3.89 -3.16 -6.04
N PHE A 391 -3.92 -4.09 -5.08
CA PHE A 391 -5.03 -5.01 -4.94
C PHE A 391 -6.32 -4.34 -4.45
N LEU A 392 -6.24 -3.21 -3.73
CA LEU A 392 -7.42 -2.40 -3.38
C LEU A 392 -8.18 -1.91 -4.63
N GLN A 393 -7.48 -1.63 -5.75
CA GLN A 393 -8.15 -1.31 -7.02
C GLN A 393 -8.99 -2.49 -7.51
N SER A 394 -8.39 -3.68 -7.63
CA SER A 394 -9.09 -4.91 -8.02
C SER A 394 -10.23 -5.28 -7.05
N TYR A 395 -10.08 -5.00 -5.77
CA TYR A 395 -11.13 -5.23 -4.76
C TYR A 395 -12.36 -4.35 -5.00
N ILE A 396 -12.14 -3.11 -5.42
CA ILE A 396 -13.21 -2.16 -5.77
C ILE A 396 -13.84 -2.50 -7.12
N ASP A 397 -13.09 -2.98 -8.10
CA ASP A 397 -13.66 -3.52 -9.35
C ASP A 397 -14.62 -4.70 -9.08
N VAL A 398 -14.29 -5.56 -8.11
CA VAL A 398 -15.20 -6.62 -7.65
C VAL A 398 -16.44 -6.03 -6.97
N ALA A 399 -16.30 -4.98 -6.16
CA ALA A 399 -17.44 -4.27 -5.57
C ALA A 399 -18.36 -3.64 -6.64
N ILE A 400 -17.80 -3.05 -7.70
CA ILE A 400 -18.55 -2.54 -8.85
C ILE A 400 -19.33 -3.67 -9.54
N LYS A 401 -18.66 -4.80 -9.84
CA LYS A 401 -19.31 -5.96 -10.48
C LYS A 401 -20.40 -6.63 -9.62
N LEU A 402 -20.30 -6.55 -8.29
CA LEU A 402 -21.27 -7.13 -7.36
C LEU A 402 -22.39 -6.17 -6.92
N LYS A 403 -22.32 -4.88 -7.29
CA LYS A 403 -23.25 -3.82 -6.86
C LYS A 403 -24.73 -4.16 -7.07
N ASP A 404 -25.05 -4.78 -8.21
CA ASP A 404 -26.44 -5.14 -8.57
C ASP A 404 -26.86 -6.54 -8.07
N THR A 405 -25.93 -7.32 -7.51
CA THR A 405 -26.19 -8.65 -6.94
C THR A 405 -25.47 -8.85 -5.59
N PRO A 406 -25.76 -8.03 -4.57
CA PRO A 406 -25.06 -8.05 -3.29
C PRO A 406 -25.41 -9.34 -2.51
N THR A 407 -24.61 -10.38 -2.71
CA THR A 407 -24.71 -11.65 -1.97
C THR A 407 -23.90 -11.64 -0.67
N MET A 408 -22.92 -10.73 -0.54
CA MET A 408 -22.06 -10.55 0.62
C MET A 408 -21.66 -9.07 0.75
N LEU A 409 -21.37 -8.63 1.97
CA LEU A 409 -20.88 -7.28 2.25
C LEU A 409 -19.37 -7.18 1.97
N LEU A 410 -18.93 -6.27 1.10
CA LEU A 410 -17.50 -6.01 0.89
C LEU A 410 -16.99 -4.96 1.88
N THR A 411 -15.98 -5.35 2.65
CA THR A 411 -15.43 -4.55 3.75
C THR A 411 -13.90 -4.48 3.71
N ARG A 412 -13.30 -3.50 4.39
CA ARG A 412 -11.85 -3.33 4.48
C ARG A 412 -11.40 -2.89 5.87
N VAL A 413 -10.22 -3.35 6.29
CA VAL A 413 -9.54 -2.97 7.54
C VAL A 413 -8.13 -2.49 7.21
N ASN A 414 -7.82 -1.23 7.52
CA ASN A 414 -6.44 -0.74 7.46
C ASN A 414 -5.67 -1.22 8.70
N CYS A 415 -4.82 -2.23 8.53
CA CYS A 415 -4.01 -2.80 9.61
C CYS A 415 -2.90 -1.87 10.12
N ALA A 416 -2.61 -0.78 9.41
CA ALA A 416 -1.73 0.29 9.91
C ALA A 416 -2.39 1.10 11.05
N ASP A 417 -3.71 1.26 11.02
CA ASP A 417 -4.47 1.92 12.09
C ASP A 417 -5.03 0.91 13.11
N TRP A 418 -5.49 -0.27 12.65
CA TRP A 418 -6.19 -1.28 13.48
C TRP A 418 -5.38 -2.58 13.66
N SER A 419 -4.09 -2.46 14.00
CA SER A 419 -3.15 -3.58 14.12
C SER A 419 -3.61 -4.69 15.10
N GLY A 420 -4.35 -4.33 16.15
CA GLY A 420 -4.92 -5.28 17.12
C GLY A 420 -5.92 -6.26 16.49
N VAL A 421 -6.77 -5.80 15.57
CA VAL A 421 -7.74 -6.64 14.84
C VAL A 421 -7.00 -7.63 13.95
N CYS A 422 -6.04 -7.13 13.18
CA CYS A 422 -5.27 -7.95 12.23
C CYS A 422 -4.44 -9.02 12.93
N THR A 423 -3.85 -8.69 14.10
CA THR A 423 -3.15 -9.65 14.96
C THR A 423 -4.10 -10.72 15.51
N LYS A 424 -5.26 -10.33 16.05
CA LYS A 424 -6.29 -11.27 16.56
C LYS A 424 -6.78 -12.24 15.48
N HIS A 425 -6.89 -11.78 14.23
CA HIS A 425 -7.28 -12.62 13.09
C HIS A 425 -6.11 -13.30 12.37
N ASN A 426 -4.91 -13.34 12.97
CA ASN A 426 -3.71 -13.99 12.43
C ASN A 426 -3.41 -13.55 10.99
N VAL A 427 -3.35 -12.24 10.78
CA VAL A 427 -2.87 -11.60 9.55
C VAL A 427 -1.42 -11.21 9.78
N THR A 428 -0.50 -11.88 9.07
CA THR A 428 0.97 -11.72 9.23
C THR A 428 1.64 -11.15 7.99
N GLU A 429 0.92 -11.10 6.88
CA GLU A 429 1.31 -10.52 5.60
C GLU A 429 0.12 -9.71 5.05
N PHE A 430 0.38 -8.83 4.07
CA PHE A 430 -0.63 -7.98 3.45
C PHE A 430 -0.46 -7.98 1.92
N PRO A 431 -1.54 -7.80 1.14
CA PRO A 431 -2.93 -7.84 1.56
C PRO A 431 -3.40 -9.29 1.83
N VAL A 432 -4.39 -9.45 2.70
CA VAL A 432 -5.05 -10.74 2.98
C VAL A 432 -6.56 -10.56 2.90
N VAL A 433 -7.24 -11.42 2.14
CA VAL A 433 -8.71 -11.45 2.09
C VAL A 433 -9.24 -12.65 2.88
N LYS A 434 -10.25 -12.43 3.71
CA LYS A 434 -10.97 -13.50 4.41
C LYS A 434 -12.48 -13.33 4.24
N MET A 435 -13.15 -14.44 3.98
CA MET A 435 -14.60 -14.54 3.94
C MET A 435 -15.12 -14.99 5.30
N TYR A 436 -16.02 -14.22 5.87
CA TYR A 436 -16.75 -14.50 7.10
C TYR A 436 -18.20 -14.86 6.73
N LYS A 437 -18.73 -15.90 7.36
CA LYS A 437 -20.13 -16.31 7.21
C LYS A 437 -20.76 -16.52 8.58
N GLU A 438 -22.06 -16.28 8.68
CA GLU A 438 -22.79 -16.45 9.94
C GLU A 438 -22.57 -17.86 10.53
N GLY A 439 -22.10 -17.92 11.79
CA GLY A 439 -21.83 -19.18 12.49
C GLY A 439 -20.68 -20.04 11.95
N GLY A 440 -19.92 -19.57 10.96
CA GLY A 440 -18.83 -20.30 10.32
C GLY A 440 -17.43 -19.82 10.71
N ASN A 441 -16.42 -20.69 10.54
CA ASN A 441 -15.01 -20.29 10.59
C ASN A 441 -14.65 -19.49 9.33
N PRO A 442 -13.81 -18.44 9.43
CA PRO A 442 -13.44 -17.62 8.27
C PRO A 442 -12.57 -18.39 7.27
N VAL A 443 -12.92 -18.29 5.99
CA VAL A 443 -12.19 -18.91 4.87
C VAL A 443 -11.21 -17.89 4.30
N SER A 444 -9.91 -18.21 4.29
CA SER A 444 -8.88 -17.31 3.73
C SER A 444 -8.78 -17.49 2.22
N TYR A 445 -8.69 -16.39 1.49
CA TYR A 445 -8.44 -16.38 0.06
C TYR A 445 -6.96 -16.70 -0.22
N ALA A 446 -6.72 -17.64 -1.15
CA ALA A 446 -5.38 -18.07 -1.56
C ALA A 446 -5.22 -18.12 -3.10
N GLY A 447 -6.09 -17.40 -3.83
CA GLY A 447 -6.01 -17.21 -5.28
C GLY A 447 -5.09 -16.03 -5.65
N MET A 448 -5.03 -15.70 -6.93
CA MET A 448 -4.23 -14.57 -7.40
C MET A 448 -4.85 -13.22 -6.97
N LEU A 449 -4.01 -12.23 -6.68
CA LEU A 449 -4.46 -10.88 -6.30
C LEU A 449 -4.96 -10.11 -7.53
N GLY A 450 -6.18 -10.43 -8.00
CA GLY A 450 -6.82 -9.77 -9.14
C GLY A 450 -8.34 -9.96 -9.16
N THR A 451 -9.01 -9.13 -9.96
CA THR A 451 -10.48 -8.97 -9.98
C THR A 451 -11.23 -10.27 -10.31
N GLU A 452 -10.82 -11.01 -11.35
CA GLU A 452 -11.58 -12.19 -11.80
C GLU A 452 -11.47 -13.38 -10.84
N ASP A 453 -10.27 -13.68 -10.32
CA ASP A 453 -10.09 -14.80 -9.39
C ASP A 453 -10.73 -14.54 -8.02
N LEU A 454 -10.73 -13.28 -7.54
CA LEU A 454 -11.48 -12.91 -6.33
C LEU A 454 -13.00 -13.01 -6.56
N LEU A 455 -13.52 -12.48 -7.66
CA LEU A 455 -14.94 -12.59 -8.01
C LEU A 455 -15.37 -14.07 -8.09
N LYS A 456 -14.57 -14.90 -8.77
CA LYS A 456 -14.74 -16.35 -8.82
C LYS A 456 -14.79 -16.98 -7.43
N PHE A 457 -13.84 -16.65 -6.56
CA PHE A 457 -13.83 -17.18 -5.19
C PHE A 457 -15.10 -16.83 -4.43
N ILE A 458 -15.59 -15.59 -4.55
CA ILE A 458 -16.83 -15.14 -3.92
C ILE A 458 -18.03 -15.93 -4.47
N GLN A 459 -18.16 -16.02 -5.80
CA GLN A 459 -19.27 -16.72 -6.45
C GLN A 459 -19.29 -18.21 -6.11
N LEU A 460 -18.14 -18.89 -6.15
CA LEU A 460 -18.03 -20.31 -5.82
C LEU A 460 -18.26 -20.61 -4.32
N ASN A 461 -18.11 -19.62 -3.43
CA ASN A 461 -18.47 -19.75 -2.01
C ASN A 461 -19.98 -19.52 -1.72
N ARG A 462 -20.81 -19.21 -2.72
CA ARG A 462 -22.28 -19.05 -2.51
C ARG A 462 -22.96 -20.38 -2.14
N ILE A 463 -22.37 -21.51 -2.52
CA ILE A 463 -22.85 -22.87 -2.22
C ILE A 463 -21.98 -23.56 -1.16
N SER A 464 -22.48 -24.64 -0.56
CA SER A 464 -21.65 -25.53 0.27
C SER A 464 -20.65 -26.31 -0.59
N CYS A 465 -19.50 -26.66 -0.03
CA CYS A 465 -18.53 -27.56 -0.66
C CYS A 465 -18.05 -28.57 0.41
N PRO A 466 -18.38 -29.88 0.29
CA PRO A 466 -19.23 -30.46 -0.76
C PRO A 466 -20.72 -30.06 -0.67
N VAL A 467 -21.43 -30.10 -1.81
CA VAL A 467 -22.90 -30.12 -1.91
C VAL A 467 -23.40 -31.54 -1.64
N ASN A 468 -24.36 -31.72 -0.74
CA ASN A 468 -25.02 -33.01 -0.57
C ASN A 468 -26.05 -33.22 -1.69
N ILE A 469 -25.80 -34.21 -2.55
CA ILE A 469 -26.71 -34.59 -3.63
C ILE A 469 -27.59 -35.76 -3.15
N THR A 470 -28.89 -35.67 -3.38
CA THR A 470 -29.91 -36.53 -2.76
C THR A 470 -30.60 -37.51 -3.71
N SER A 471 -30.41 -37.36 -5.03
CA SER A 471 -30.95 -38.31 -6.02
C SER A 471 -30.02 -38.51 -7.23
N VAL A 472 -30.19 -39.64 -7.92
CA VAL A 472 -29.51 -39.92 -9.20
C VAL A 472 -29.80 -38.85 -10.25
N GLN A 473 -31.02 -38.30 -10.30
CA GLN A 473 -31.35 -37.23 -11.24
C GLN A 473 -30.59 -35.94 -10.90
N GLU A 474 -30.59 -35.53 -9.64
CA GLU A 474 -29.84 -34.35 -9.17
C GLU A 474 -28.33 -34.52 -9.41
N ALA A 475 -27.79 -35.74 -9.29
CA ALA A 475 -26.39 -36.05 -9.60
C ALA A 475 -26.06 -35.86 -11.10
N GLU A 476 -27.01 -36.17 -11.99
CA GLU A 476 -26.88 -35.97 -13.43
C GLU A 476 -26.98 -34.48 -13.79
N GLU A 477 -27.94 -33.74 -13.22
CA GLU A 477 -28.10 -32.29 -13.38
C GLU A 477 -26.90 -31.52 -12.79
N TYR A 478 -26.29 -32.04 -11.71
CA TYR A 478 -25.05 -31.54 -11.15
C TYR A 478 -23.85 -31.77 -12.08
N LEU A 479 -23.71 -32.97 -12.65
CA LEU A 479 -22.60 -33.31 -13.56
C LEU A 479 -22.74 -32.67 -14.95
N SER A 480 -23.97 -32.44 -15.44
CA SER A 480 -24.23 -31.66 -16.67
C SER A 480 -23.94 -30.17 -16.46
N GLY A 481 -24.06 -29.70 -15.22
CA GLY A 481 -23.92 -28.30 -14.81
C GLY A 481 -25.23 -27.52 -14.81
N GLU A 482 -26.36 -28.15 -15.13
CA GLU A 482 -27.70 -27.54 -15.12
C GLU A 482 -28.10 -27.06 -13.72
N LEU A 483 -27.71 -27.79 -12.67
CA LEU A 483 -28.05 -27.46 -11.28
C LEU A 483 -27.43 -26.13 -10.78
N TYR A 484 -26.26 -25.75 -11.31
CA TYR A 484 -25.51 -24.55 -10.91
C TYR A 484 -25.03 -23.75 -12.14
N GLN A 485 -25.96 -23.47 -13.05
CA GLN A 485 -25.67 -22.88 -14.35
C GLN A 485 -24.95 -21.51 -14.25
N ASP A 486 -25.24 -20.71 -13.22
CA ASP A 486 -24.61 -19.40 -12.96
C ASP A 486 -23.16 -19.51 -12.45
N LEU A 487 -22.75 -20.67 -11.94
CA LEU A 487 -21.39 -20.93 -11.43
C LEU A 487 -20.47 -21.61 -12.46
N LEU A 488 -21.00 -22.04 -13.61
CA LEU A 488 -20.19 -22.73 -14.65
C LEU A 488 -19.16 -21.84 -15.33
N SER A 489 -19.40 -20.52 -15.40
CA SER A 489 -18.43 -19.55 -15.90
C SER A 489 -17.22 -19.40 -14.97
N TYR A 490 -17.39 -19.65 -13.67
CA TYR A 490 -16.35 -19.49 -12.65
C TYR A 490 -15.61 -20.82 -12.36
N SER A 491 -16.28 -21.97 -12.50
CA SER A 491 -15.67 -23.29 -12.28
C SER A 491 -15.03 -23.86 -13.56
N ARG A 492 -14.08 -24.81 -13.42
CA ARG A 492 -13.55 -25.58 -14.57
C ARG A 492 -14.37 -26.85 -14.88
N GLY A 493 -15.40 -27.12 -14.09
CA GLY A 493 -16.18 -28.36 -14.09
C GLY A 493 -16.58 -28.79 -12.67
N PRO A 494 -17.77 -29.39 -12.48
CA PRO A 494 -18.18 -29.98 -11.22
C PRO A 494 -17.46 -31.31 -10.93
N VAL A 495 -17.28 -31.61 -9.64
CA VAL A 495 -16.63 -32.83 -9.14
C VAL A 495 -17.58 -33.56 -8.18
N LEU A 496 -18.03 -34.77 -8.54
CA LEU A 496 -18.94 -35.56 -7.71
C LEU A 496 -18.21 -36.76 -7.09
N GLY A 497 -18.14 -36.80 -5.76
CA GLY A 497 -17.69 -37.99 -5.02
C GLY A 497 -18.83 -39.00 -4.86
N LEU A 498 -18.58 -40.25 -5.26
CA LEU A 498 -19.49 -41.39 -5.13
C LEU A 498 -19.00 -42.35 -4.03
N PHE A 499 -19.87 -42.62 -3.05
CA PHE A 499 -19.56 -43.49 -1.91
C PHE A 499 -20.73 -44.42 -1.62
N SER A 500 -20.49 -45.60 -1.02
CA SER A 500 -21.59 -46.34 -0.39
C SER A 500 -21.98 -45.68 0.95
N PRO A 501 -23.23 -45.87 1.44
CA PRO A 501 -23.65 -45.37 2.75
C PRO A 501 -22.68 -45.76 3.89
N THR A 502 -22.08 -46.95 3.79
CA THR A 502 -21.16 -47.56 4.75
C THR A 502 -19.72 -47.01 4.75
N MET A 503 -19.30 -46.27 3.72
CA MET A 503 -17.92 -45.74 3.60
C MET A 503 -17.76 -44.43 4.40
N THR A 504 -17.84 -44.47 5.73
CA THR A 504 -17.79 -43.24 6.56
C THR A 504 -16.46 -42.48 6.43
N THR A 505 -15.33 -43.17 6.58
CA THR A 505 -14.00 -42.54 6.54
C THR A 505 -13.71 -41.85 5.20
N ALA A 506 -13.96 -42.53 4.07
CA ALA A 506 -13.74 -41.96 2.75
C ALA A 506 -14.67 -40.77 2.46
N LYS A 507 -15.87 -40.72 3.06
CA LYS A 507 -16.76 -39.55 3.01
C LYS A 507 -16.22 -38.40 3.85
N GLU A 508 -15.65 -38.67 5.02
CA GLU A 508 -15.00 -37.68 5.88
C GLU A 508 -13.77 -37.08 5.19
N ASP A 509 -12.85 -37.92 4.67
CA ASP A 509 -11.68 -37.50 3.88
C ASP A 509 -12.08 -36.61 2.68
N PHE A 510 -13.11 -37.00 1.93
CA PHE A 510 -13.61 -36.21 0.79
C PHE A 510 -14.31 -34.91 1.22
N THR A 511 -15.00 -34.91 2.37
CA THR A 511 -15.64 -33.71 2.92
C THR A 511 -14.58 -32.71 3.39
N GLU A 512 -13.50 -33.18 4.02
CA GLU A 512 -12.36 -32.33 4.37
C GLU A 512 -11.68 -31.77 3.10
N ALA A 513 -11.44 -32.61 2.09
CA ALA A 513 -10.91 -32.17 0.80
C ALA A 513 -11.79 -31.11 0.11
N GLY A 514 -13.11 -31.29 0.13
CA GLY A 514 -14.08 -30.31 -0.39
C GLY A 514 -14.03 -28.97 0.37
N ASN A 515 -13.81 -29.00 1.69
CA ASN A 515 -13.59 -27.79 2.48
C ASN A 515 -12.27 -27.07 2.11
N TYR A 516 -11.18 -27.79 1.85
CA TYR A 516 -9.92 -27.19 1.36
C TYR A 516 -10.01 -26.65 -0.08
N LEU A 517 -10.94 -27.15 -0.89
CA LEU A 517 -11.17 -26.72 -2.28
C LEU A 517 -12.29 -25.67 -2.42
N ARG A 518 -12.90 -25.27 -1.30
CA ARG A 518 -13.99 -24.28 -1.26
C ARG A 518 -13.54 -22.96 -1.88
N GLY A 519 -14.35 -22.45 -2.81
CA GLY A 519 -14.01 -21.25 -3.59
C GLY A 519 -13.06 -21.48 -4.77
N CYS A 520 -12.53 -22.69 -4.96
CA CYS A 520 -11.69 -23.04 -6.12
C CYS A 520 -12.42 -23.97 -7.11
N VAL A 521 -13.14 -24.96 -6.59
CA VAL A 521 -13.83 -26.02 -7.35
C VAL A 521 -15.20 -26.30 -6.72
N ILE A 522 -16.21 -26.52 -7.54
CA ILE A 522 -17.51 -27.01 -7.08
C ILE A 522 -17.39 -28.51 -6.83
N THR A 523 -17.49 -28.93 -5.58
CA THR A 523 -17.51 -30.34 -5.17
C THR A 523 -18.89 -30.75 -4.67
N GLY A 524 -19.33 -31.96 -5.00
CA GLY A 524 -20.57 -32.57 -4.54
C GLY A 524 -20.30 -33.98 -4.01
N ILE A 525 -21.19 -34.49 -3.17
CA ILE A 525 -21.11 -35.83 -2.58
C ILE A 525 -22.45 -36.57 -2.75
N TYR A 526 -22.38 -37.82 -3.20
CA TYR A 526 -23.52 -38.73 -3.33
C TYR A 526 -23.24 -40.03 -2.59
N SER A 527 -24.15 -40.44 -1.69
CA SER A 527 -23.96 -41.68 -0.93
C SER A 527 -25.24 -42.46 -0.60
N GLU A 528 -26.26 -42.33 -1.44
CA GLU A 528 -27.53 -43.06 -1.28
C GLU A 528 -27.41 -44.55 -1.65
N GLU A 529 -28.39 -45.37 -1.26
CA GLU A 529 -28.37 -46.82 -1.46
C GLU A 529 -28.28 -47.26 -2.93
N ASP A 530 -28.74 -46.40 -3.84
CA ASP A 530 -28.79 -46.63 -5.28
C ASP A 530 -27.55 -46.12 -6.05
N VAL A 531 -26.48 -45.70 -5.35
CA VAL A 531 -25.19 -45.27 -5.94
C VAL A 531 -24.61 -46.23 -6.99
N LEU A 532 -24.97 -47.51 -6.93
CA LEU A 532 -24.62 -48.51 -7.95
C LEU A 532 -25.13 -48.16 -9.35
N ILE A 533 -26.19 -47.37 -9.49
CA ILE A 533 -26.70 -46.89 -10.79
C ILE A 533 -25.67 -45.97 -11.45
N LEU A 534 -25.18 -44.97 -10.73
CA LEU A 534 -24.16 -44.03 -11.21
C LEU A 534 -22.80 -44.73 -11.40
N SER A 535 -22.40 -45.59 -10.46
CA SER A 535 -21.17 -46.38 -10.53
C SER A 535 -21.12 -47.26 -11.80
N ASN A 536 -22.21 -47.96 -12.12
CA ASN A 536 -22.29 -48.76 -13.34
C ASN A 536 -22.32 -47.89 -14.62
N LYS A 537 -23.05 -46.77 -14.61
CA LYS A 537 -23.17 -45.87 -15.76
C LYS A 537 -21.82 -45.25 -16.17
N TYR A 538 -21.01 -44.84 -15.19
CA TYR A 538 -19.71 -44.18 -15.40
C TYR A 538 -18.51 -45.12 -15.24
N ALA A 539 -18.75 -46.44 -15.18
CA ALA A 539 -17.73 -47.47 -14.96
C ALA A 539 -16.77 -47.15 -13.77
N ALA A 540 -17.32 -46.60 -12.69
CA ALA A 540 -16.59 -46.06 -11.56
C ALA A 540 -16.54 -47.07 -10.39
N THR A 541 -15.35 -47.38 -9.90
CA THR A 541 -15.15 -48.31 -8.77
C THR A 541 -15.19 -47.57 -7.44
N LEU A 542 -16.19 -47.83 -6.60
CA LEU A 542 -16.41 -47.10 -5.33
C LEU A 542 -15.31 -47.42 -4.29
N PRO A 543 -14.87 -46.43 -3.48
CA PRO A 543 -15.20 -45.00 -3.56
C PRO A 543 -14.56 -44.35 -4.80
N ALA A 544 -15.29 -43.46 -5.46
CA ALA A 544 -14.85 -42.88 -6.73
C ALA A 544 -15.11 -41.37 -6.80
N LEU A 545 -14.35 -40.69 -7.64
CA LEU A 545 -14.52 -39.31 -8.03
C LEU A 545 -14.93 -39.26 -9.50
N LEU A 546 -16.02 -38.56 -9.80
CA LEU A 546 -16.45 -38.22 -11.15
C LEU A 546 -16.09 -36.76 -11.45
N LEU A 547 -15.35 -36.55 -12.54
CA LEU A 547 -14.93 -35.25 -13.03
C LEU A 547 -15.65 -34.94 -14.34
N ALA A 548 -16.51 -33.92 -14.36
CA ALA A 548 -17.13 -33.45 -15.59
C ALA A 548 -16.28 -32.33 -16.24
N ARG A 549 -15.75 -32.57 -17.44
CA ARG A 549 -15.05 -31.52 -18.22
C ARG A 549 -16.01 -30.83 -19.19
N HIS A 550 -16.23 -29.53 -19.02
CA HIS A 550 -17.05 -28.73 -19.95
C HIS A 550 -16.55 -28.81 -21.41
N LYS A 551 -15.23 -28.83 -21.62
CA LYS A 551 -14.63 -29.05 -22.94
C LYS A 551 -14.66 -30.54 -23.32
N GLY A 552 -15.80 -31.01 -23.83
CA GLY A 552 -15.93 -32.31 -24.50
C GLY A 552 -16.98 -33.28 -23.93
N GLY A 553 -17.68 -32.92 -22.85
CA GLY A 553 -18.83 -33.68 -22.34
C GLY A 553 -18.50 -35.09 -21.80
N LYS A 554 -17.21 -35.40 -21.64
CA LYS A 554 -16.75 -36.69 -21.11
C LYS A 554 -16.57 -36.56 -19.60
N ILE A 555 -17.25 -37.42 -18.86
CA ILE A 555 -17.03 -37.61 -17.42
C ILE A 555 -15.91 -38.63 -17.22
N GLU A 556 -14.92 -38.28 -16.40
CA GLU A 556 -13.77 -39.14 -16.08
C GLU A 556 -13.93 -39.68 -14.66
N SER A 557 -13.81 -40.99 -14.48
CA SER A 557 -13.88 -41.65 -13.16
C SER A 557 -12.48 -41.97 -12.63
N ILE A 558 -12.23 -41.58 -11.38
CA ILE A 558 -10.96 -41.79 -10.67
C ILE A 558 -11.26 -42.53 -9.36
N PRO A 559 -10.69 -43.72 -9.09
CA PRO A 559 -10.90 -44.43 -7.84
C PRO A 559 -10.17 -43.72 -6.68
N LEU A 560 -10.81 -43.66 -5.50
CA LEU A 560 -10.30 -43.03 -4.27
C LEU A 560 -9.95 -44.07 -3.17
N ALA A 561 -9.62 -45.30 -3.55
CA ALA A 561 -9.31 -46.36 -2.60
C ALA A 561 -8.09 -46.01 -1.73
N ASN A 562 -8.26 -45.98 -0.42
CA ASN A 562 -7.23 -45.63 0.58
C ASN A 562 -6.55 -44.26 0.32
N THR A 563 -7.32 -43.28 -0.16
CA THR A 563 -6.83 -41.93 -0.49
C THR A 563 -7.28 -40.94 0.59
N HIS A 564 -6.36 -40.17 1.16
CA HIS A 564 -6.65 -39.20 2.23
C HIS A 564 -7.05 -37.82 1.70
N ALA A 565 -7.60 -36.97 2.56
CA ALA A 565 -8.03 -35.61 2.22
C ALA A 565 -6.99 -34.80 1.41
N GLU A 566 -5.72 -34.77 1.83
CA GLU A 566 -4.65 -34.06 1.12
C GLU A 566 -4.41 -34.61 -0.30
N ASP A 567 -4.42 -35.93 -0.47
CA ASP A 567 -4.25 -36.59 -1.76
C ASP A 567 -5.43 -36.30 -2.70
N ILE A 568 -6.67 -36.32 -2.18
CA ILE A 568 -7.89 -35.94 -2.93
C ILE A 568 -7.76 -34.51 -3.46
N VAL A 569 -7.28 -33.57 -2.62
CA VAL A 569 -7.03 -32.17 -3.03
C VAL A 569 -6.02 -32.10 -4.18
N GLN A 570 -4.94 -32.88 -4.13
CA GLN A 570 -3.94 -32.91 -5.22
C GLN A 570 -4.47 -33.58 -6.49
N ILE A 571 -5.21 -34.69 -6.37
CA ILE A 571 -5.86 -35.37 -7.49
C ILE A 571 -6.78 -34.40 -8.24
N ILE A 572 -7.64 -33.66 -7.52
CA ILE A 572 -8.55 -32.69 -8.13
C ILE A 572 -7.78 -31.55 -8.80
N LYS A 573 -6.79 -30.95 -8.13
CA LYS A 573 -5.95 -29.88 -8.68
C LYS A 573 -5.24 -30.31 -9.96
N ASN A 574 -4.67 -31.50 -9.98
CA ASN A 574 -3.96 -32.06 -11.13
C ASN A 574 -4.91 -32.45 -12.27
N ALA A 575 -6.12 -32.92 -11.96
CA ALA A 575 -7.09 -33.33 -12.98
C ALA A 575 -7.59 -32.14 -13.83
N PHE A 576 -7.66 -30.94 -13.25
CA PHE A 576 -8.03 -29.69 -13.95
C PHE A 576 -6.89 -29.00 -14.71
N LEU A 577 -5.72 -29.61 -14.80
CA LEU A 577 -4.64 -29.14 -15.68
C LEU A 577 -4.98 -29.49 -17.13
N GLU A 578 -4.72 -28.56 -18.05
CA GLU A 578 -4.86 -28.85 -19.49
C GLU A 578 -3.63 -29.62 -19.98
N THR A 579 -3.83 -30.51 -20.94
CA THR A 579 -2.75 -31.34 -21.52
C THR A 579 -1.76 -30.55 -22.38
N PHE A 580 -2.18 -29.39 -22.89
CA PHE A 580 -1.35 -28.48 -23.69
C PHE A 580 -1.84 -27.03 -23.50
N PRO A 581 -1.58 -26.43 -22.32
CA PRO A 581 -2.10 -25.12 -21.92
C PRO A 581 -1.39 -23.98 -22.65
N GLU A 582 -2.10 -22.85 -22.78
CA GLU A 582 -1.44 -21.54 -22.94
C GLU A 582 -0.85 -21.16 -21.58
N ILE A 583 0.44 -20.85 -21.53
CA ILE A 583 1.10 -20.37 -20.32
C ILE A 583 0.90 -18.87 -20.21
N THR A 584 0.31 -18.45 -19.10
CA THR A 584 0.19 -17.05 -18.67
C THR A 584 0.96 -16.85 -17.37
N VAL A 585 1.21 -15.60 -16.99
CA VAL A 585 1.83 -15.25 -15.69
C VAL A 585 1.07 -15.89 -14.52
N GLU A 586 -0.26 -15.92 -14.62
CA GLU A 586 -1.18 -16.46 -13.60
C GLU A 586 -1.03 -17.98 -13.41
N ASN A 587 -0.90 -18.74 -14.50
CA ASN A 587 -0.97 -20.20 -14.46
C ASN A 587 0.40 -20.89 -14.42
N LEU A 588 1.48 -20.22 -14.83
CA LEU A 588 2.85 -20.73 -14.82
C LEU A 588 3.26 -21.33 -13.46
N PRO A 589 3.01 -20.68 -12.29
CA PRO A 589 3.39 -21.23 -10.99
C PRO A 589 2.71 -22.56 -10.65
N THR A 590 1.60 -22.91 -11.31
CA THR A 590 0.93 -24.21 -11.12
C THR A 590 1.66 -25.30 -11.89
N TYR A 591 2.05 -25.04 -13.14
CA TYR A 591 2.78 -26.02 -13.96
C TYR A 591 4.23 -26.21 -13.50
N LEU A 592 4.89 -25.18 -12.97
CA LEU A 592 6.24 -25.30 -12.38
C LEU A 592 6.29 -26.23 -11.15
N ARG A 593 5.21 -26.34 -10.37
CA ARG A 593 5.13 -27.27 -9.22
C ARG A 593 5.20 -28.75 -9.62
N LEU A 594 4.97 -29.08 -10.89
CA LEU A 594 5.09 -30.45 -11.40
C LEU A 594 6.55 -30.94 -11.46
N GLN A 595 7.53 -30.03 -11.33
CA GLN A 595 8.97 -30.31 -11.36
C GLN A 595 9.47 -31.00 -12.65
N LYS A 596 8.69 -30.90 -13.75
CA LYS A 596 9.06 -31.42 -15.07
C LYS A 596 9.64 -30.30 -15.95
N PRO A 597 10.56 -30.59 -16.88
CA PRO A 597 11.00 -29.62 -17.87
C PRO A 597 9.82 -29.19 -18.76
N LEU A 598 9.81 -27.92 -19.16
CA LEU A 598 8.76 -27.35 -20.01
C LEU A 598 9.12 -27.53 -21.48
N LEU A 599 8.18 -27.99 -22.30
CA LEU A 599 8.27 -27.98 -23.76
C LEU A 599 7.35 -26.88 -24.30
N ILE A 600 7.93 -25.69 -24.53
CA ILE A 600 7.21 -24.44 -24.81
C ILE A 600 7.22 -24.16 -26.32
N LEU A 601 6.03 -24.06 -26.92
CA LEU A 601 5.84 -23.52 -28.27
C LEU A 601 5.54 -22.01 -28.21
N PHE A 602 6.50 -21.17 -28.60
CA PHE A 602 6.33 -19.72 -28.71
C PHE A 602 5.64 -19.35 -30.02
N SER A 603 4.66 -18.44 -29.96
CA SER A 603 3.83 -18.01 -31.09
C SER A 603 3.47 -16.53 -30.98
N ASP A 604 3.40 -15.81 -32.10
CA ASP A 604 2.94 -14.40 -32.15
C ASP A 604 1.44 -14.33 -32.49
N GLY A 605 0.61 -14.84 -31.57
CA GLY A 605 -0.81 -15.08 -31.77
C GLY A 605 -1.16 -16.58 -31.81
N SER A 606 -2.25 -16.93 -32.51
CA SER A 606 -2.81 -18.28 -32.51
C SER A 606 -1.89 -19.35 -33.11
N ILE A 607 -1.83 -20.51 -32.47
CA ILE A 607 -1.02 -21.64 -32.94
C ILE A 607 -1.57 -22.19 -34.27
N ILE A 608 -0.67 -22.51 -35.20
CA ILE A 608 -0.99 -23.31 -36.39
C ILE A 608 -1.56 -24.68 -35.96
N PRO A 609 -2.79 -25.07 -36.39
CA PRO A 609 -3.47 -26.28 -35.90
C PRO A 609 -2.67 -27.57 -36.09
N GLN A 610 -1.79 -27.62 -37.10
CA GLN A 610 -0.96 -28.78 -37.41
C GLN A 610 0.08 -29.08 -36.32
N TYR A 611 0.70 -28.04 -35.73
CA TYR A 611 1.67 -28.21 -34.65
C TYR A 611 0.98 -28.62 -33.34
N LYS A 612 -0.17 -28.00 -33.04
CA LYS A 612 -1.02 -28.41 -31.91
C LYS A 612 -1.46 -29.86 -32.04
N LYS A 613 -1.82 -30.32 -33.25
CA LYS A 613 -2.14 -31.72 -33.51
C LYS A 613 -0.93 -32.62 -33.22
N ALA A 614 0.24 -32.32 -33.78
CA ALA A 614 1.44 -33.14 -33.62
C ALA A 614 1.84 -33.34 -32.16
N ILE A 615 1.85 -32.26 -31.37
CA ILE A 615 2.16 -32.33 -29.93
C ILE A 615 1.11 -33.17 -29.19
N LEU A 616 -0.19 -32.94 -29.45
CA LEU A 616 -1.27 -33.71 -28.83
C LEU A 616 -1.29 -35.20 -29.22
N THR A 617 -0.81 -35.56 -30.41
CA THR A 617 -0.61 -36.98 -30.79
C THR A 617 0.47 -37.60 -29.88
N LEU A 618 1.64 -36.97 -29.75
CA LEU A 618 2.73 -37.49 -28.92
C LEU A 618 2.37 -37.59 -27.42
N VAL A 619 1.50 -36.71 -26.89
CA VAL A 619 0.99 -36.88 -25.52
C VAL A 619 0.07 -38.10 -25.41
N LYS A 620 -0.81 -38.34 -26.39
CA LYS A 620 -1.67 -39.55 -26.39
C LYS A 620 -0.88 -40.84 -26.49
N GLU A 621 0.26 -40.80 -27.18
CA GLU A 621 1.21 -41.91 -27.31
C GLU A 621 2.15 -42.06 -26.10
N LYS A 622 2.02 -41.20 -25.07
CA LYS A 622 2.86 -41.16 -23.86
C LYS A 622 4.34 -40.89 -24.11
N HIS A 623 4.67 -40.28 -25.25
CA HIS A 623 6.04 -39.86 -25.59
C HIS A 623 6.47 -38.55 -24.92
N LEU A 624 5.59 -37.92 -24.14
CA LEU A 624 5.84 -36.64 -23.46
C LEU A 624 5.58 -36.71 -21.94
N ASP A 625 5.41 -37.91 -21.35
CA ASP A 625 5.10 -38.07 -19.92
C ASP A 625 6.20 -37.52 -18.99
N SER A 626 7.45 -37.41 -19.47
CA SER A 626 8.60 -36.81 -18.79
C SER A 626 8.62 -35.27 -18.82
N LEU A 627 7.84 -34.63 -19.69
CA LEU A 627 7.83 -33.20 -19.96
C LEU A 627 6.46 -32.57 -19.61
N THR A 628 6.40 -31.26 -19.58
CA THR A 628 5.14 -30.49 -19.59
C THR A 628 5.04 -29.73 -20.91
N PRO A 629 4.31 -30.27 -21.91
CA PRO A 629 4.11 -29.57 -23.18
C PRO A 629 3.12 -28.43 -23.01
N CYS A 630 3.47 -27.25 -23.48
CA CYS A 630 2.66 -26.04 -23.39
C CYS A 630 3.03 -25.05 -24.52
N TRP A 631 2.34 -23.91 -24.58
CA TRP A 631 2.63 -22.86 -25.55
C TRP A 631 2.51 -21.48 -24.91
N LEU A 632 3.19 -20.49 -25.50
CA LEU A 632 3.20 -19.12 -24.99
C LEU A 632 2.91 -18.15 -26.13
N ASN A 633 1.89 -17.32 -25.94
CA ASN A 633 1.44 -16.32 -26.90
C ASN A 633 2.07 -14.96 -26.59
N LEU A 634 2.95 -14.47 -27.47
CA LEU A 634 3.64 -13.19 -27.27
C LEU A 634 2.74 -11.94 -27.35
N LYS A 635 1.48 -12.09 -27.78
CA LYS A 635 0.48 -11.01 -27.74
C LYS A 635 -0.26 -10.95 -26.40
N ASN A 636 -0.55 -12.10 -25.81
CA ASN A 636 -1.25 -12.20 -24.53
C ASN A 636 -0.27 -12.14 -23.33
N THR A 637 1.00 -12.46 -23.55
CA THR A 637 2.04 -12.54 -22.51
C THR A 637 3.33 -11.93 -23.06
N PRO A 638 3.42 -10.58 -23.14
CA PRO A 638 4.51 -9.87 -23.82
C PRO A 638 5.90 -10.11 -23.20
N VAL A 639 5.97 -10.41 -21.90
CA VAL A 639 7.21 -10.83 -21.20
C VAL A 639 7.90 -12.02 -21.88
N GLY A 640 7.16 -12.84 -22.64
CA GLY A 640 7.73 -13.91 -23.46
C GLY A 640 8.77 -13.43 -24.49
N ARG A 641 8.74 -12.16 -24.90
CA ARG A 641 9.79 -11.56 -25.77
C ARG A 641 11.11 -11.43 -25.02
N GLY A 642 11.07 -10.95 -23.77
CA GLY A 642 12.24 -10.91 -22.88
C GLY A 642 12.79 -12.30 -22.56
N ILE A 643 11.91 -13.29 -22.34
CA ILE A 643 12.30 -14.70 -22.17
C ILE A 643 13.06 -15.23 -23.39
N LEU A 644 12.56 -14.99 -24.61
CA LEU A 644 13.25 -15.41 -25.84
C LEU A 644 14.58 -14.68 -26.03
N GLN A 645 14.65 -13.38 -25.72
CA GLN A 645 15.89 -12.61 -25.80
C GLN A 645 16.94 -13.14 -24.80
N ALA A 646 16.54 -13.50 -23.58
CA ALA A 646 17.42 -14.14 -22.59
C ALA A 646 17.88 -15.56 -23.00
N TYR A 647 17.17 -16.23 -23.90
CA TYR A 647 17.52 -17.58 -24.37
C TYR A 647 18.44 -17.60 -25.61
N PHE A 648 18.41 -16.55 -26.44
CA PHE A 648 19.04 -16.52 -27.77
C PHE A 648 19.90 -15.27 -28.04
N ASP A 649 20.05 -14.36 -27.07
CA ASP A 649 20.61 -13.00 -27.14
C ASP A 649 19.87 -12.03 -28.11
N THR A 650 19.24 -12.57 -29.14
CA THR A 650 18.48 -11.89 -30.20
C THR A 650 17.13 -12.58 -30.39
N LEU A 651 16.10 -11.85 -30.83
CA LEU A 651 14.76 -12.43 -31.01
C LEU A 651 14.75 -13.42 -32.19
N PRO A 652 14.49 -14.72 -31.96
CA PRO A 652 14.45 -15.73 -33.01
C PRO A 652 13.16 -15.65 -33.84
N PRO A 653 13.16 -16.18 -35.08
CA PRO A 653 11.95 -16.26 -35.89
C PRO A 653 10.91 -17.21 -35.24
N LEU A 654 9.63 -16.88 -35.44
CA LEU A 654 8.49 -17.60 -34.85
C LEU A 654 7.67 -18.30 -35.94
N PRO A 655 6.95 -19.40 -35.60
CA PRO A 655 6.87 -20.03 -34.27
C PRO A 655 8.08 -20.90 -33.96
N LEU A 656 8.40 -21.01 -32.66
CA LEU A 656 9.61 -21.67 -32.16
C LEU A 656 9.29 -22.62 -31.02
N LEU A 657 9.91 -23.80 -31.02
CA LEU A 657 9.72 -24.82 -29.98
C LEU A 657 10.99 -24.97 -29.14
N VAL A 658 10.87 -24.90 -27.81
CA VAL A 658 11.99 -24.89 -26.86
C VAL A 658 11.72 -25.86 -25.71
N VAL A 659 12.73 -26.63 -25.31
CA VAL A 659 12.75 -27.39 -24.04
C VAL A 659 13.56 -26.60 -23.01
N VAL A 660 12.97 -26.33 -21.86
CA VAL A 660 13.60 -25.62 -20.73
C VAL A 660 13.64 -26.52 -19.50
N ASN A 661 14.85 -26.87 -19.05
CA ASN A 661 15.07 -27.73 -17.88
C ASN A 661 15.44 -26.90 -16.63
N LEU A 662 14.45 -26.25 -16.04
CA LEU A 662 14.63 -25.40 -14.86
C LEU A 662 15.16 -26.17 -13.63
N HIS A 663 14.69 -27.41 -13.42
CA HIS A 663 14.99 -28.18 -12.21
C HIS A 663 16.29 -29.00 -12.29
N SER A 664 16.86 -29.16 -13.48
CA SER A 664 18.10 -29.92 -13.70
C SER A 664 19.09 -29.12 -14.54
N GLY A 665 19.82 -28.21 -13.88
CA GLY A 665 20.96 -27.50 -14.46
C GLY A 665 20.61 -26.35 -15.42
N GLY A 666 19.36 -25.90 -15.49
CA GLY A 666 18.97 -24.69 -16.22
C GLY A 666 19.09 -24.76 -17.75
N GLN A 667 19.24 -25.95 -18.32
CA GLN A 667 19.58 -26.12 -19.74
C GLN A 667 18.39 -25.76 -20.66
N VAL A 668 18.68 -25.01 -21.73
CA VAL A 668 17.72 -24.60 -22.76
C VAL A 668 18.12 -25.20 -24.11
N PHE A 669 17.18 -25.89 -24.77
CA PHE A 669 17.38 -26.49 -26.10
C PHE A 669 16.27 -26.02 -27.04
N ALA A 670 16.59 -25.67 -28.29
CA ALA A 670 15.58 -25.34 -29.28
C ALA A 670 15.46 -26.40 -30.36
N PHE A 671 14.26 -26.53 -30.92
CA PHE A 671 14.00 -27.37 -32.06
C PHE A 671 14.70 -26.79 -33.32
N PRO A 672 15.33 -27.61 -34.18
CA PRO A 672 16.06 -27.12 -35.34
C PRO A 672 15.18 -26.33 -36.31
N SER A 673 15.58 -25.08 -36.61
CA SER A 673 14.81 -24.15 -37.45
C SER A 673 14.70 -24.55 -38.93
N ASP A 674 15.55 -25.48 -39.38
CA ASP A 674 15.52 -26.08 -40.72
C ASP A 674 14.48 -27.20 -40.86
N GLN A 675 13.88 -27.65 -39.76
CA GLN A 675 12.94 -28.76 -39.73
C GLN A 675 11.50 -28.30 -39.49
N ALA A 676 10.55 -28.94 -40.18
CA ALA A 676 9.14 -28.77 -39.89
C ALA A 676 8.77 -29.47 -38.57
N ILE A 677 8.03 -28.78 -37.70
CA ILE A 677 7.47 -29.36 -36.46
C ILE A 677 6.41 -30.40 -36.85
N SER A 678 6.82 -31.66 -36.86
CA SER A 678 6.00 -32.84 -37.20
C SER A 678 6.19 -33.92 -36.15
N GLU A 679 5.23 -34.85 -36.03
CA GLU A 679 5.25 -35.96 -35.06
C GLU A 679 6.56 -36.75 -35.12
N GLN A 680 7.04 -37.05 -36.34
CA GLN A 680 8.28 -37.81 -36.57
C GLN A 680 9.53 -37.03 -36.20
N ASN A 681 9.68 -35.78 -36.66
CA ASN A 681 10.86 -34.97 -36.39
C ASN A 681 10.97 -34.63 -34.89
N LEU A 682 9.83 -34.31 -34.26
CA LEU A 682 9.76 -33.99 -32.84
C LEU A 682 10.12 -35.21 -31.98
N LEU A 683 9.58 -36.40 -32.29
CA LEU A 683 9.96 -37.64 -31.59
C LEU A 683 11.45 -38.00 -31.76
N LEU A 684 12.02 -37.77 -32.95
CA LEU A 684 13.45 -37.99 -33.20
C LEU A 684 14.32 -37.02 -32.40
N TRP A 685 13.97 -35.73 -32.35
CA TRP A 685 14.69 -34.72 -31.58
C TRP A 685 14.61 -34.97 -30.07
N LEU A 686 13.42 -35.31 -29.54
CA LEU A 686 13.24 -35.67 -28.13
C LEU A 686 14.09 -36.87 -27.72
N LYS A 687 14.17 -37.92 -28.55
CA LYS A 687 15.06 -39.08 -28.30
C LYS A 687 16.54 -38.73 -28.30
N LYS A 688 16.96 -37.74 -29.10
CA LYS A 688 18.35 -37.25 -29.06
C LYS A 688 18.63 -36.41 -27.81
N LEU A 689 17.67 -35.61 -27.35
CA LEU A 689 17.75 -34.88 -26.08
C LEU A 689 17.91 -35.86 -24.91
N GLU A 690 17.06 -36.90 -24.83
CA GLU A 690 17.16 -37.95 -23.82
C GLU A 690 18.49 -38.72 -23.89
N ALA A 691 19.06 -38.87 -25.09
CA ALA A 691 20.38 -39.49 -25.29
C ALA A 691 21.58 -38.54 -25.07
N GLY A 692 21.35 -37.26 -24.75
CA GLY A 692 22.41 -36.25 -24.58
C GLY A 692 23.17 -35.89 -25.86
N LEU A 693 22.55 -36.07 -27.04
CA LEU A 693 23.15 -35.87 -28.36
C LEU A 693 22.86 -34.49 -28.99
N GLU A 694 22.00 -33.68 -28.36
CA GLU A 694 21.73 -32.30 -28.78
C GLU A 694 22.48 -31.31 -27.87
N SER A 695 23.01 -30.24 -28.44
CA SER A 695 23.65 -29.15 -27.69
C SER A 695 22.59 -28.19 -27.12
N HIS A 696 22.76 -27.79 -25.86
CA HIS A 696 22.01 -26.65 -25.31
C HIS A 696 22.48 -25.35 -25.97
N ILE A 697 21.59 -24.36 -26.01
CA ILE A 697 21.85 -23.02 -26.54
C ILE A 697 22.39 -22.13 -25.41
N THR A 698 21.72 -22.18 -24.27
CA THR A 698 22.13 -21.46 -23.06
C THR A 698 21.90 -22.31 -21.81
N ILE A 699 22.51 -21.87 -20.72
CA ILE A 699 22.35 -22.42 -19.37
C ILE A 699 21.85 -21.27 -18.51
N LEU A 700 20.61 -21.38 -18.03
CA LEU A 700 20.04 -20.39 -17.12
C LEU A 700 20.83 -20.41 -15.80
N PRO A 701 21.36 -19.26 -15.35
CA PRO A 701 22.17 -19.21 -14.14
C PRO A 701 21.33 -19.55 -12.91
N ALA A 702 21.83 -20.46 -12.07
CA ALA A 702 21.27 -20.72 -10.75
C ALA A 702 21.63 -19.57 -9.78
N GLN A 703 21.16 -18.36 -10.07
CA GLN A 703 21.21 -17.25 -9.14
C GLN A 703 20.09 -17.41 -8.10
N GLU A 704 20.45 -17.28 -6.82
CA GLU A 704 19.44 -17.00 -5.79
C GLU A 704 18.81 -15.65 -6.11
N TRP A 705 17.49 -15.59 -6.25
CA TRP A 705 16.78 -14.32 -6.37
C TRP A 705 17.03 -13.51 -5.09
N LYS A 706 17.71 -12.39 -5.27
CA LYS A 706 18.06 -11.42 -4.24
C LYS A 706 17.68 -10.05 -4.77
N PRO A 707 17.35 -9.08 -3.90
CA PRO A 707 17.17 -7.71 -4.36
C PRO A 707 18.46 -7.24 -5.07
N PRO A 708 18.36 -6.43 -6.14
CA PRO A 708 19.52 -5.93 -6.90
C PRO A 708 20.57 -5.25 -6.02
N LEU A 709 20.14 -4.64 -4.91
CA LEU A 709 20.99 -4.08 -3.86
C LEU A 709 20.95 -4.92 -2.57
N PRO A 710 22.05 -5.01 -1.80
CA PRO A 710 22.01 -5.61 -0.47
C PRO A 710 21.06 -4.81 0.44
N ALA A 711 20.26 -5.52 1.23
CA ALA A 711 19.35 -4.89 2.19
C ALA A 711 20.12 -3.98 3.18
N TYR A 712 19.58 -2.80 3.44
CA TYR A 712 20.14 -1.85 4.40
C TYR A 712 20.05 -2.43 5.83
N ASP A 713 21.19 -2.69 6.46
CA ASP A 713 21.27 -3.01 7.88
C ASP A 713 21.21 -1.71 8.69
N PHE A 714 19.98 -1.22 8.89
CA PHE A 714 19.70 -0.02 9.67
C PHE A 714 20.22 -0.10 11.12
N LEU A 715 20.28 -1.30 11.71
CA LEU A 715 20.81 -1.50 13.07
C LEU A 715 22.32 -1.23 13.09
N SER A 716 23.08 -1.80 12.15
CA SER A 716 24.51 -1.50 12.00
C SER A 716 24.78 -0.02 11.74
N MET A 717 23.90 0.65 11.00
CA MET A 717 23.99 2.09 10.73
C MET A 717 23.71 2.92 11.99
N MET A 718 22.75 2.53 12.82
CA MET A 718 22.46 3.16 14.11
C MET A 718 23.59 2.95 15.12
N GLU A 719 24.18 1.75 15.20
CA GLU A 719 25.34 1.46 16.05
C GLU A 719 26.60 2.23 15.59
N ALA A 720 26.81 2.34 14.27
CA ALA A 720 27.85 3.18 13.68
C ALA A 720 27.63 4.68 13.94
N ALA A 721 26.38 5.14 14.02
CA ALA A 721 26.05 6.52 14.40
C ALA A 721 26.28 6.77 15.90
N ALA A 722 25.87 5.83 16.77
CA ALA A 722 26.05 5.92 18.22
C ALA A 722 27.54 5.93 18.62
N SER A 723 28.36 5.05 18.02
CA SER A 723 29.81 5.01 18.24
C SER A 723 30.55 6.27 17.75
N ARG A 724 30.02 6.99 16.75
CA ARG A 724 30.53 8.31 16.35
C ARG A 724 30.18 9.43 17.34
N HIS A 725 29.16 9.27 18.18
CA HIS A 725 28.80 10.26 19.20
C HIS A 725 29.68 10.16 20.46
N SER A 726 30.18 8.98 20.83
CA SER A 726 31.11 8.84 21.97
C SER A 726 32.49 9.46 21.71
N ALA A 727 32.89 9.60 20.43
CA ALA A 727 34.15 10.23 20.01
C ALA A 727 34.15 11.77 20.06
N ARG A 728 33.03 12.43 20.43
CA ARG A 728 32.93 13.88 20.60
C ARG A 728 32.63 14.29 22.04
N LYS A 729 33.56 14.04 22.96
CA LYS A 729 33.65 14.81 24.21
C LYS A 729 34.65 15.96 24.05
N GLY A 730 34.27 17.13 24.58
CA GLY A 730 34.94 18.42 24.36
C GLY A 730 36.26 18.62 25.12
N PRO A 731 36.86 19.82 25.00
CA PRO A 731 38.27 20.06 25.29
C PRO A 731 38.63 20.05 26.78
N GLU A 732 39.89 19.71 27.04
CA GLU A 732 40.52 19.72 28.36
C GLU A 732 40.50 21.11 29.01
N TYR A 733 40.12 21.15 30.28
CA TYR A 733 40.40 22.27 31.16
C TYR A 733 41.48 21.82 32.15
N MET A 734 42.72 22.28 31.96
CA MET A 734 43.79 22.00 32.92
C MET A 734 43.50 22.67 34.28
N LYS A 735 43.68 21.91 35.36
CA LYS A 735 44.14 22.43 36.65
C LYS A 735 45.03 21.39 37.35
N GLU A 736 45.96 21.88 38.14
CA GLU A 736 47.26 21.23 38.38
C GLU A 736 47.35 20.35 39.64
N THR A 737 48.42 19.55 39.66
CA THR A 737 49.21 19.07 40.82
C THR A 737 48.65 18.00 41.78
N GLY A 738 49.43 16.92 41.96
CA GLY A 738 49.26 15.93 43.04
C GLY A 738 50.09 14.63 42.93
N VAL A 739 51.44 14.73 42.95
CA VAL A 739 52.44 13.79 43.55
C VAL A 739 51.98 12.31 43.72
N GLN A 740 52.42 11.33 42.89
CA GLN A 740 53.71 10.59 42.86
C GLN A 740 53.81 9.40 43.85
N GLU A 741 53.99 8.18 43.30
CA GLU A 741 54.68 6.96 43.81
C GLU A 741 54.47 5.86 42.72
N SER A 742 55.47 5.44 41.93
CA SER A 742 56.48 4.37 42.19
C SER A 742 55.86 2.97 42.45
N ASP A 743 56.32 1.83 41.92
CA ASP A 743 57.25 1.45 40.86
C ASP A 743 57.27 -0.11 40.82
N GLU A 744 58.02 -0.70 39.88
CA GLU A 744 58.51 -2.10 39.86
C GLU A 744 57.60 -3.29 39.43
N GLU A 745 58.29 -4.21 38.76
CA GLU A 745 57.81 -5.40 38.03
C GLU A 745 57.94 -6.68 38.89
N GLN A 746 57.22 -7.76 38.54
CA GLN A 746 57.89 -9.05 38.24
C GLN A 746 56.98 -10.10 37.59
N HIS A 747 57.59 -11.21 37.19
CA HIS A 747 57.22 -12.08 36.06
C HIS A 747 56.82 -13.52 36.49
N GLU A 748 56.55 -14.37 35.49
CA GLU A 748 56.35 -15.84 35.56
C GLU A 748 54.98 -16.37 36.06
N ASP A 749 54.44 -17.50 35.57
CA ASP A 749 54.60 -18.24 34.29
C ASP A 749 53.45 -19.27 34.19
N LYS A 750 52.94 -19.54 32.96
CA LYS A 750 52.58 -20.86 32.41
C LYS A 750 51.53 -20.83 31.30
N SER A 751 51.90 -21.46 30.19
CA SER A 751 51.05 -21.74 29.04
C SER A 751 49.98 -22.82 29.29
N ALA A 752 48.76 -22.62 28.80
CA ALA A 752 48.02 -23.65 28.02
C ALA A 752 46.70 -23.12 27.42
N ILE A 753 46.61 -23.16 26.08
CA ILE A 753 45.38 -23.41 25.29
C ILE A 753 44.16 -22.51 25.58
N ARG A 754 43.96 -21.47 24.76
CA ARG A 754 42.62 -20.92 24.49
C ARG A 754 42.29 -21.13 23.00
N LYS A 755 41.30 -21.99 22.75
CA LYS A 755 40.73 -22.23 21.42
C LYS A 755 40.13 -20.95 20.85
N GLU A 756 40.06 -20.86 19.53
CA GLU A 756 39.09 -20.02 18.84
C GLU A 756 37.70 -20.27 19.42
N LEU A 757 37.03 -19.19 19.82
CA LEU A 757 35.62 -19.22 20.17
C LEU A 757 34.83 -18.88 18.92
N THR A 758 34.62 -19.89 18.07
CA THR A 758 33.70 -19.83 16.95
C THR A 758 32.29 -19.69 17.51
N GLU A 759 31.80 -18.47 17.66
CA GLU A 759 30.42 -18.23 18.12
C GLU A 759 29.44 -18.42 16.95
N THR A 760 29.17 -19.68 16.62
CA THR A 760 28.11 -20.09 15.71
C THR A 760 26.75 -19.62 16.24
N LEU A 761 26.29 -18.45 15.79
CA LEU A 761 24.88 -18.08 15.87
C LEU A 761 24.08 -19.02 14.96
N ARG A 762 23.51 -20.05 15.58
CA ARG A 762 22.59 -20.99 14.94
C ARG A 762 21.34 -20.27 14.45
N ILE A 763 21.31 -19.93 13.17
CA ILE A 763 20.04 -19.72 12.45
C ILE A 763 19.25 -21.03 12.56
N LYS A 764 18.16 -21.02 13.34
CA LYS A 764 17.22 -22.13 13.38
C LYS A 764 16.45 -22.16 12.07
N HIS A 765 16.92 -22.94 11.11
CA HIS A 765 16.14 -23.34 9.95
C HIS A 765 14.90 -24.12 10.44
N TRP A 766 13.71 -23.50 10.38
CA TRP A 766 12.47 -24.11 10.84
C TRP A 766 11.92 -25.02 9.75
N ASN A 767 12.17 -26.32 9.91
CA ASN A 767 11.77 -27.34 8.95
C ASN A 767 10.27 -27.67 9.12
N ARG A 768 9.48 -27.58 8.05
CA ARG A 768 8.00 -27.55 8.06
C ARG A 768 7.32 -28.88 8.46
N SER A 769 8.09 -29.89 8.88
CA SER A 769 7.69 -31.29 9.05
C SER A 769 7.47 -31.77 10.49
N ASN A 770 7.62 -30.91 11.51
CA ASN A 770 7.51 -31.28 12.93
C ASN A 770 6.21 -30.85 13.65
N TRP A 771 5.22 -30.28 12.94
CA TRP A 771 3.98 -29.76 13.56
C TRP A 771 3.14 -30.83 14.28
N PHE A 772 3.26 -32.10 13.88
CA PHE A 772 2.42 -33.22 14.34
C PHE A 772 2.71 -33.78 15.76
N LYS A 773 3.51 -33.12 16.60
CA LYS A 773 3.82 -33.63 17.96
C LYS A 773 3.70 -32.65 19.13
N GLU A 774 3.45 -31.36 18.88
CA GLU A 774 3.28 -30.38 19.97
C GLU A 774 1.80 -30.02 20.23
N ALA A 775 0.91 -30.26 19.28
CA ALA A 775 -0.54 -30.06 19.45
C ALA A 775 -1.21 -31.03 20.45
N GLU A 776 -0.65 -32.22 20.69
CA GLU A 776 -1.20 -33.19 21.67
C GLU A 776 -0.82 -32.89 23.14
N LYS A 777 0.09 -31.94 23.41
CA LYS A 777 0.59 -31.70 24.78
C LYS A 777 -0.05 -30.53 25.53
N SER A 778 -0.72 -29.59 24.88
CA SER A 778 -1.40 -28.47 25.57
C SER A 778 -2.80 -28.79 26.07
N SER A 779 -3.39 -29.94 25.71
CA SER A 779 -4.80 -30.30 26.04
C SER A 779 -4.99 -31.06 27.37
N ARG A 780 -3.98 -31.09 28.24
CA ARG A 780 -3.99 -31.92 29.48
C ARG A 780 -3.69 -31.19 30.80
N HIS A 781 -3.65 -29.85 30.83
CA HIS A 781 -3.33 -29.07 32.04
C HIS A 781 -4.31 -27.93 32.34
N ASP A 782 -5.61 -28.17 32.15
CA ASP A 782 -6.69 -27.35 32.76
C ASP A 782 -7.90 -28.24 33.10
N LYS A 783 -7.73 -29.09 34.11
CA LYS A 783 -8.79 -29.77 34.87
C LYS A 783 -8.28 -30.14 36.27
N GLU A 784 -8.07 -29.15 37.12
CA GLU A 784 -8.25 -29.23 38.58
C GLU A 784 -8.05 -27.85 39.22
N LEU A 785 -9.00 -27.47 40.10
CA LEU A 785 -9.15 -26.21 40.86
C LEU A 785 -9.61 -24.96 40.08
#